data_AF-A0A9W6XJX4-F1
#
_entry.id   AF-A0A9W6XJX4-F1
#
_cell.length_a   1.000
_cell.length_b   1.000
_cell.length_c   1.000
_cell.angle_alpha   90.00
_cell.angle_beta   90.00
_cell.angle_gamma   90.00
#
_symmetry.space_group_name_H-M   'P 1'
#
loop_
_entity.id
_entity.type
_entity.pdbx_description
1 polymer ?
#
loop_
_entity_poly.entity_id
_entity_poly.type
_entity_poly.pdbx_seq_one_letter_code
_entity_poly.pdbx_strand_id
1 'polypeptide(L)'
;MYVPSNFSSVYSQRYRWSSCTARREVLTQNSSELLRCPPPRKGLRPRGVVPSMISFAMGSSAFKHKKFVCEIQIYFSQRVSYYTIRSRTDWLIYQSDSGSECSLLLSGADCNELCSFLILQPAAQRLCLMESHSLLAGSRDHQSARCRFPEPVDEDDELYVGREAPETEGVPRRRRAGEIFTFGELSALPWFGWLFVYVFVLLCFSVARCLTLQALVEMYGSPQDYTLGFKIAALGLGLLEDFVCATYFVYLLWLFDVVKRRALDGFGAKEGVPTLVVVNISTFVVSWLLFFVMMSPFIVDLMLVAHRNMRFTVDLVVALIRERHHLNAAPISADEVQRGYITMAALVVVAAVFAFVRMWASWADLSTWNPAQIVAALAGSRTHGDVSGIKYTELTLEEGEGERSVTPTKEMTIGKLSTGFVVVTGLVVTPAIAMVACSACSPLIAYSGLNATLNEMLGHALQPTPTDAMLTNVKDGQPWVERYIHPTEEHELFGNDTLYRRTTGFQGDLAFDVDISQENPPSVLVIGVESFRYKDSRYLVGEEDPSNLFKGTNMTITPNFDRWAKRGVALRNIWSSNPTSRSLESLLFAQVPYDSTVATGITGGKKDTKLSGLPQLFKQKGYETFFSTGSSITLDNWNVFLPTHGFETVWESKANLIMGEKHLNIKRSQWFGRDHRAFNWGVHDDVSFQLLGDLLIHKTKKQKQREAKGKPKKPLFITHYTISSHHPFKARPTWYTKADKPDFSALYDGEEHADDIQNYLEMRYFTDMQLGRFLDRMEKKGILNDTIVVIMGDHGQAPEADIMNTHEESVTRVAGAIIAEGRLGDTAGLVIEDAAEQYDILNTLADITGLPKGGFVQNGVGRSLKRKTTFGQRPVFSNDPNRKMAIVRGRHRLRYDRVTDSVLLHDTETDYAMTTDLFPELSLEDQAQWLAWRDSGRRITAYYKQRWDENCLLAVNCTADN
;
A
#
# COMPACT_ATOMS: atom_id res chain seq x y z
N MET A 1 -2.66 60.42 -35.99
CA MET A 1 -4.09 60.56 -35.62
C MET A 1 -4.92 59.93 -36.74
N TYR A 2 -5.71 58.89 -36.43
CA TYR A 2 -6.91 58.40 -37.13
C TYR A 2 -7.00 58.19 -38.68
N VAL A 3 -7.63 57.06 -39.05
CA VAL A 3 -8.34 56.67 -40.30
C VAL A 3 -7.62 55.70 -41.30
N PRO A 4 -8.28 54.58 -41.74
CA PRO A 4 -7.75 53.58 -42.68
C PRO A 4 -8.58 53.38 -43.99
N SER A 5 -8.06 52.58 -44.95
CA SER A 5 -8.83 51.98 -46.06
C SER A 5 -8.02 50.91 -46.86
N ASN A 6 -8.54 50.16 -47.84
CA ASN A 6 -9.59 49.10 -47.88
C ASN A 6 -9.55 48.41 -49.30
N PHE A 7 -10.36 47.36 -49.58
CA PHE A 7 -10.57 46.68 -50.89
C PHE A 7 -9.38 45.88 -51.49
N SER A 8 -9.48 44.99 -52.53
CA SER A 8 -10.48 43.97 -53.01
C SER A 8 -9.86 43.24 -54.27
N SER A 9 -10.40 42.23 -55.00
CA SER A 9 -11.48 41.20 -54.83
C SER A 9 -11.50 40.14 -55.97
N VAL A 10 -11.46 38.84 -55.63
CA VAL A 10 -12.16 37.69 -56.31
C VAL A 10 -11.68 37.21 -57.72
N TYR A 11 -12.03 35.95 -58.08
CA TYR A 11 -11.91 35.21 -59.37
C TYR A 11 -10.52 34.60 -59.75
N SER A 12 -10.38 33.39 -60.34
CA SER A 12 -11.34 32.30 -60.61
C SER A 12 -10.71 30.87 -60.79
N GLN A 13 -11.51 29.83 -60.48
CA GLN A 13 -11.62 28.46 -61.08
C GLN A 13 -10.42 27.50 -61.36
N ARG A 14 -10.51 26.31 -60.72
CA ARG A 14 -10.57 24.90 -61.27
C ARG A 14 -9.41 24.38 -62.15
N TYR A 15 -8.91 23.14 -61.96
CA TYR A 15 -9.58 21.85 -62.26
C TYR A 15 -9.21 20.65 -61.33
N ARG A 16 -9.96 19.53 -61.42
CA ARG A 16 -9.68 18.18 -60.82
C ARG A 16 -8.74 17.36 -61.75
N TRP A 17 -8.11 16.22 -61.43
CA TRP A 17 -8.52 14.88 -60.92
C TRP A 17 -7.24 14.17 -60.36
N SER A 18 -7.15 13.44 -59.23
CA SER A 18 -7.79 12.20 -58.72
C SER A 18 -7.35 10.84 -59.36
N SER A 19 -6.30 10.22 -58.77
CA SER A 19 -6.07 8.77 -58.47
C SER A 19 -6.38 7.63 -59.48
N CYS A 20 -5.41 6.71 -59.73
CA CYS A 20 -5.48 5.26 -59.31
C CYS A 20 -4.35 4.29 -59.81
N THR A 21 -4.09 3.24 -58.99
CA THR A 21 -3.66 1.83 -59.27
C THR A 21 -2.43 1.42 -60.13
N ALA A 22 -1.37 1.02 -59.41
CA ALA A 22 -0.48 -0.18 -59.51
C ALA A 22 -0.51 -1.24 -60.66
N ARG A 23 0.70 -1.66 -61.10
CA ARG A 23 1.23 -3.02 -61.49
C ARG A 23 2.65 -2.86 -62.14
N ARG A 24 3.48 -3.87 -62.45
CA ARG A 24 3.98 -5.12 -61.78
C ARG A 24 5.08 -5.76 -62.69
N GLU A 25 6.11 -6.43 -62.12
CA GLU A 25 7.21 -7.18 -62.82
C GLU A 25 8.11 -6.34 -63.79
N VAL A 26 9.46 -6.35 -63.77
CA VAL A 26 10.54 -7.39 -63.76
C VAL A 26 11.00 -7.83 -65.17
N LEU A 27 12.27 -7.53 -65.52
CA LEU A 27 13.17 -8.37 -66.33
C LEU A 27 14.65 -7.90 -66.17
N THR A 28 15.62 -8.67 -66.68
CA THR A 28 17.04 -8.66 -66.24
C THR A 28 18.07 -8.83 -67.39
N GLN A 29 19.38 -8.76 -67.06
CA GLN A 29 20.59 -9.11 -67.86
C GLN A 29 21.19 -7.95 -68.73
N ASN A 30 22.51 -7.89 -69.07
CA ASN A 30 23.63 -8.83 -68.82
C ASN A 30 25.06 -8.20 -68.86
N SER A 31 26.06 -8.87 -68.24
CA SER A 31 27.53 -8.95 -68.56
C SER A 31 28.41 -7.65 -68.64
N SER A 32 29.77 -7.65 -68.55
CA SER A 32 30.82 -8.72 -68.53
C SER A 32 32.19 -8.26 -67.91
N GLU A 33 32.94 -9.20 -67.31
CA GLU A 33 34.42 -9.46 -67.39
C GLU A 33 35.52 -8.40 -67.05
N LEU A 34 36.83 -8.73 -66.88
CA LEU A 34 37.56 -9.71 -66.04
C LEU A 34 39.12 -9.41 -66.01
N LEU A 35 39.94 -10.30 -65.41
CA LEU A 35 41.45 -10.40 -65.40
C LEU A 35 42.26 -9.56 -64.36
N ARG A 36 43.57 -9.87 -64.16
CA ARG A 36 44.21 -10.82 -63.19
C ARG A 36 45.77 -10.89 -63.35
N CYS A 37 46.53 -10.68 -62.26
CA CYS A 37 47.79 -11.39 -61.86
C CYS A 37 49.10 -11.18 -62.71
N PRO A 38 50.33 -11.72 -62.39
CA PRO A 38 50.73 -12.71 -61.34
C PRO A 38 52.10 -12.33 -60.57
N PRO A 39 53.07 -13.20 -60.12
CA PRO A 39 53.84 -13.03 -58.83
C PRO A 39 55.39 -13.35 -58.95
N PRO A 40 56.13 -14.19 -58.14
CA PRO A 40 56.20 -14.51 -56.67
C PRO A 40 57.67 -14.57 -56.08
N ARG A 41 57.87 -14.94 -54.78
CA ARG A 41 58.95 -15.89 -54.30
C ARG A 41 58.87 -16.34 -52.82
N LYS A 42 58.91 -17.68 -52.58
CA LYS A 42 59.44 -18.56 -51.47
C LYS A 42 59.39 -18.09 -49.99
N GLY A 43 59.24 -18.91 -48.93
CA GLY A 43 59.10 -20.38 -48.65
C GLY A 43 59.26 -20.58 -47.11
N LEU A 44 58.74 -21.58 -46.36
CA LEU A 44 58.67 -23.05 -46.48
C LEU A 44 57.55 -23.66 -45.55
N ARG A 45 57.36 -25.00 -45.54
CA ARG A 45 56.44 -25.81 -44.69
C ARG A 45 57.22 -27.07 -44.15
N PRO A 46 56.64 -28.22 -43.67
CA PRO A 46 55.26 -28.64 -43.25
C PRO A 46 55.26 -29.36 -41.85
N ARG A 47 54.31 -30.16 -41.33
CA ARG A 47 53.13 -30.98 -41.78
C ARG A 47 52.07 -31.03 -40.63
N GLY A 48 50.78 -31.34 -40.81
CA GLY A 48 49.93 -31.52 -42.02
C GLY A 48 48.61 -32.29 -41.76
N VAL A 49 47.65 -32.24 -42.72
CA VAL A 49 46.52 -33.20 -42.98
C VAL A 49 45.32 -33.15 -41.98
N VAL A 50 44.04 -32.78 -42.26
CA VAL A 50 43.09 -32.76 -43.44
C VAL A 50 42.47 -34.17 -43.71
N PRO A 51 41.21 -34.42 -44.20
CA PRO A 51 40.08 -33.62 -44.74
C PRO A 51 38.74 -33.75 -43.90
N SER A 52 37.49 -33.44 -44.31
CA SER A 52 36.86 -32.39 -45.18
C SER A 52 35.31 -32.39 -45.10
N MET A 53 34.67 -31.20 -45.27
CA MET A 53 33.36 -30.87 -45.91
C MET A 53 32.11 -31.80 -45.87
N ILE A 54 30.94 -31.18 -45.59
CA ILE A 54 29.70 -31.02 -46.41
C ILE A 54 28.59 -30.52 -45.44
N SER A 55 28.10 -29.26 -45.44
CA SER A 55 27.39 -28.45 -46.46
C SER A 55 25.89 -28.78 -46.61
N PHE A 56 25.00 -27.92 -46.08
CA PHE A 56 23.81 -27.37 -46.77
C PHE A 56 23.27 -26.11 -46.03
N ALA A 57 22.26 -25.41 -46.57
CA ALA A 57 21.93 -24.03 -46.20
C ALA A 57 20.42 -23.67 -46.25
N MET A 58 20.10 -22.46 -45.76
CA MET A 58 18.85 -21.68 -45.89
C MET A 58 17.60 -22.13 -45.12
N GLY A 59 16.74 -21.15 -44.78
CA GLY A 59 15.33 -21.25 -45.20
C GLY A 59 14.19 -21.00 -44.20
N SER A 60 14.01 -19.75 -43.76
CA SER A 60 12.73 -19.00 -43.61
C SER A 60 11.36 -19.63 -43.23
N SER A 61 10.54 -18.77 -42.60
CA SER A 61 9.06 -18.67 -42.68
C SER A 61 8.16 -19.71 -41.98
N ALA A 62 7.76 -19.33 -40.75
CA ALA A 62 6.38 -19.10 -40.29
C ALA A 62 5.20 -20.00 -40.76
N PHE A 63 4.42 -20.49 -39.79
CA PHE A 63 2.99 -20.82 -39.97
C PHE A 63 2.14 -20.44 -38.74
N LYS A 64 0.83 -20.22 -38.93
CA LYS A 64 -0.15 -19.86 -37.89
C LYS A 64 -0.93 -21.09 -37.42
N HIS A 65 -1.12 -21.29 -36.10
CA HIS A 65 -2.42 -21.04 -35.43
C HIS A 65 -2.50 -21.47 -33.96
N LYS A 66 -3.35 -20.72 -33.22
CA LYS A 66 -3.95 -20.99 -31.91
C LYS A 66 -3.92 -22.43 -31.37
N LYS A 67 -3.44 -22.60 -30.14
CA LYS A 67 -4.29 -22.96 -28.98
C LYS A 67 -3.64 -22.55 -27.65
N PHE A 68 -4.48 -22.17 -26.68
CA PHE A 68 -4.06 -21.96 -25.29
C PHE A 68 -3.85 -23.31 -24.60
N VAL A 69 -2.71 -23.47 -23.93
CA VAL A 69 -2.54 -24.31 -22.72
C VAL A 69 -1.67 -23.49 -21.78
N CYS A 70 -2.03 -23.42 -20.50
CA CYS A 70 -1.25 -22.72 -19.49
C CYS A 70 -0.58 -23.76 -18.59
N GLU A 71 0.75 -23.87 -18.64
CA GLU A 71 1.53 -24.68 -17.69
C GLU A 71 2.41 -23.78 -16.83
N ILE A 72 2.18 -23.83 -15.51
CA ILE A 72 2.99 -23.12 -14.52
C ILE A 72 4.24 -23.96 -14.24
N GLN A 73 5.38 -23.58 -14.82
CA GLN A 73 6.64 -24.31 -14.65
C GLN A 73 7.53 -23.65 -13.58
N ILE A 74 7.51 -24.19 -12.37
CA ILE A 74 8.28 -23.71 -11.22
C ILE A 74 9.77 -23.99 -11.43
N TYR A 75 10.57 -22.94 -11.61
CA TYR A 75 12.03 -23.05 -11.79
C TYR A 75 12.78 -23.07 -10.44
N PHE A 76 13.10 -24.26 -9.94
CA PHE A 76 14.23 -24.44 -9.03
C PHE A 76 15.54 -24.49 -9.82
N SER A 77 16.53 -23.68 -9.45
CA SER A 77 17.88 -23.76 -10.02
C SER A 77 18.94 -23.77 -8.91
N GLN A 78 19.48 -24.95 -8.63
CA GLN A 78 20.69 -25.08 -7.84
C GLN A 78 21.90 -24.64 -8.68
N ARG A 79 22.83 -23.89 -8.09
CA ARG A 79 24.20 -23.78 -8.59
C ARG A 79 25.20 -24.07 -7.48
N VAL A 80 25.65 -25.32 -7.45
CA VAL A 80 26.88 -25.72 -6.76
C VAL A 80 28.07 -25.32 -7.63
N SER A 81 29.12 -24.78 -7.03
CA SER A 81 30.45 -24.72 -7.65
C SER A 81 31.51 -24.90 -6.56
N TYR A 82 32.40 -25.86 -6.79
CA TYR A 82 33.38 -26.31 -5.81
C TYR A 82 34.53 -25.30 -5.66
N TYR A 83 34.99 -25.10 -4.43
CA TYR A 83 36.39 -24.84 -4.12
C TYR A 83 36.79 -25.66 -2.89
N THR A 84 37.80 -26.51 -3.04
CA THR A 84 38.27 -27.41 -2.00
C THR A 84 39.79 -27.39 -1.99
N ILE A 85 40.42 -27.16 -0.82
CA ILE A 85 41.54 -27.95 -0.24
C ILE A 85 42.22 -27.23 0.95
N ARG A 86 42.35 -27.98 2.06
CA ARG A 86 43.32 -27.87 3.18
C ARG A 86 43.41 -26.58 4.05
N SER A 87 42.72 -26.69 5.19
CA SER A 87 43.32 -26.74 6.55
C SER A 87 44.34 -25.68 7.01
N ARG A 88 44.01 -25.04 8.14
CA ARG A 88 44.50 -25.50 9.46
C ARG A 88 43.49 -25.18 10.56
N THR A 89 43.50 -25.98 11.61
CA THR A 89 42.79 -25.76 12.88
C THR A 89 43.75 -25.16 13.89
N ASP A 90 43.36 -24.08 14.53
CA ASP A 90 43.85 -23.68 15.86
C ASP A 90 42.64 -23.16 16.65
N TRP A 91 42.61 -23.42 17.96
CA TRP A 91 41.51 -23.12 18.90
C TRP A 91 42.11 -22.48 20.15
N LEU A 92 41.32 -21.65 20.87
CA LEU A 92 41.59 -21.14 22.24
C LEU A 92 42.79 -20.14 22.33
N ILE A 93 42.86 -19.11 23.20
CA ILE A 93 41.99 -18.56 24.27
C ILE A 93 42.08 -17.00 24.21
N TYR A 94 41.01 -16.27 24.54
CA TYR A 94 40.99 -15.02 25.36
C TYR A 94 39.50 -14.65 25.59
N GLN A 95 38.87 -15.03 26.70
CA GLN A 95 38.93 -14.41 28.04
C GLN A 95 38.28 -13.00 28.08
N SER A 96 37.11 -12.93 28.71
CA SER A 96 36.39 -11.70 29.06
C SER A 96 35.98 -11.76 30.54
N ASP A 97 36.70 -11.04 31.38
CA ASP A 97 36.38 -10.84 32.80
C ASP A 97 35.49 -9.59 33.01
N SER A 98 34.97 -9.43 34.23
CA SER A 98 33.87 -8.53 34.64
C SER A 98 32.48 -8.95 34.09
N GLY A 99 31.48 -9.32 34.90
CA GLY A 99 31.47 -9.51 36.35
C GLY A 99 30.72 -8.41 37.11
N SER A 100 29.40 -8.58 37.22
CA SER A 100 28.56 -7.99 38.25
C SER A 100 27.48 -9.01 38.59
N GLU A 101 27.24 -9.26 39.89
CA GLU A 101 26.45 -10.38 40.37
C GLU A 101 24.97 -10.03 40.49
N CYS A 102 24.09 -10.99 40.19
CA CYS A 102 22.71 -10.98 40.68
C CYS A 102 22.29 -12.43 40.96
N SER A 103 22.30 -12.80 42.24
CA SER A 103 22.23 -14.19 42.68
C SER A 103 20.82 -14.76 42.63
N LEU A 104 20.61 -15.91 41.97
CA LEU A 104 19.40 -16.70 42.19
C LEU A 104 19.40 -17.28 43.61
N LEU A 105 18.31 -17.09 44.33
CA LEU A 105 17.92 -17.91 45.48
C LEU A 105 16.63 -18.65 45.12
N LEU A 106 16.71 -19.98 45.03
CA LEU A 106 15.58 -20.88 44.80
C LEU A 106 15.32 -21.72 46.06
N SER A 107 14.33 -21.31 46.84
CA SER A 107 13.60 -22.12 47.80
C SER A 107 12.23 -21.47 48.06
N GLY A 108 11.13 -22.20 48.23
CA GLY A 108 10.94 -23.65 48.08
C GLY A 108 9.53 -24.02 48.57
N ALA A 109 8.90 -25.02 47.95
CA ALA A 109 7.47 -25.35 48.09
C ALA A 109 6.51 -24.28 47.50
N ASP A 110 5.27 -24.59 47.11
CA ASP A 110 4.53 -25.85 47.25
C ASP A 110 3.74 -26.23 45.99
N CYS A 111 3.40 -27.51 45.85
CA CYS A 111 2.60 -28.02 44.72
C CYS A 111 1.13 -28.16 45.10
N ASN A 112 0.31 -27.12 44.88
CA ASN A 112 -1.14 -27.22 44.56
C ASN A 112 -1.80 -25.84 44.36
N GLU A 113 -1.92 -25.37 43.12
CA GLU A 113 -3.12 -24.68 42.60
C GLU A 113 -2.96 -24.43 41.09
N LEU A 114 -3.65 -25.22 40.26
CA LEU A 114 -3.55 -25.10 38.79
C LEU A 114 -4.94 -25.15 38.11
N CYS A 115 -5.93 -24.53 38.75
CA CYS A 115 -7.29 -24.35 38.23
C CYS A 115 -7.96 -23.09 38.82
N SER A 116 -7.66 -21.89 38.30
CA SER A 116 -8.58 -20.72 38.18
C SER A 116 -7.86 -19.40 37.83
N PHE A 117 -7.45 -19.20 36.57
CA PHE A 117 -7.19 -17.85 36.04
C PHE A 117 -7.50 -17.79 34.54
N LEU A 118 -8.75 -17.42 34.21
CA LEU A 118 -9.23 -17.26 32.84
C LEU A 118 -10.35 -16.19 32.76
N ILE A 119 -10.09 -15.02 33.33
CA ILE A 119 -10.97 -13.84 33.25
C ILE A 119 -10.16 -12.63 32.76
N LEU A 120 -10.78 -11.83 31.89
CA LEU A 120 -10.21 -10.65 31.26
C LEU A 120 -10.13 -9.45 32.22
N GLN A 121 -9.03 -8.70 32.20
CA GLN A 121 -9.03 -7.27 32.51
C GLN A 121 -8.10 -6.51 31.55
N PRO A 122 -8.61 -5.50 30.81
CA PRO A 122 -7.81 -4.58 30.03
C PRO A 122 -7.42 -3.31 30.82
N ALA A 123 -6.47 -2.56 30.26
CA ALA A 123 -6.05 -1.18 30.55
C ALA A 123 -6.82 -0.41 31.66
N ALA A 124 -6.16 -0.17 32.79
CA ALA A 124 -6.64 0.67 33.88
C ALA A 124 -5.55 1.66 34.38
N GLN A 125 -4.96 2.45 33.47
CA GLN A 125 -4.01 3.51 33.82
C GLN A 125 -3.99 4.64 32.77
N ARG A 126 -4.76 5.72 33.03
CA ARG A 126 -4.68 7.13 32.53
C ARG A 126 -6.09 7.77 32.60
N LEU A 127 -6.61 7.99 33.82
CA LEU A 127 -7.73 8.91 34.09
C LEU A 127 -7.89 9.12 35.60
N CYS A 128 -7.21 10.14 36.15
CA CYS A 128 -7.39 10.55 37.54
C CYS A 128 -7.04 12.04 37.67
N LEU A 129 -8.05 12.91 37.44
CA LEU A 129 -8.08 14.32 37.84
C LEU A 129 -9.39 14.97 37.36
N MET A 130 -10.44 14.93 38.17
CA MET A 130 -11.27 16.10 38.51
C MET A 130 -12.37 15.71 39.51
N GLU A 131 -12.54 16.55 40.53
CA GLU A 131 -13.66 16.48 41.48
C GLU A 131 -14.86 17.26 40.95
N SER A 132 -16.09 16.89 41.31
CA SER A 132 -16.97 17.80 42.09
C SER A 132 -18.38 17.25 42.36
N HIS A 133 -18.84 17.56 43.58
CA HIS A 133 -20.21 17.75 44.06
C HIS A 133 -21.38 16.81 43.69
N SER A 134 -21.88 16.16 44.74
CA SER A 134 -23.24 15.66 44.92
C SER A 134 -24.24 16.79 45.30
N LEU A 135 -25.48 16.41 45.68
CA LEU A 135 -26.74 17.20 45.88
C LEU A 135 -27.70 17.02 44.67
N LEU A 136 -29.04 16.86 44.80
CA LEU A 136 -29.94 16.83 45.97
C LEU A 136 -31.15 15.89 45.72
N ALA A 137 -32.02 15.71 46.72
CA ALA A 137 -33.13 14.75 46.70
C ALA A 137 -34.49 15.32 46.20
N GLY A 138 -35.40 14.43 45.78
CA GLY A 138 -36.82 14.72 45.49
C GLY A 138 -37.65 13.44 45.60
N SER A 139 -38.94 13.53 45.96
CA SER A 139 -39.77 12.34 46.27
C SER A 139 -41.26 12.50 45.95
N ARG A 140 -41.93 11.37 45.65
CA ARG A 140 -43.40 11.16 45.69
C ARG A 140 -44.20 11.92 44.60
N ASP A 141 -45.38 11.47 44.16
CA ASP A 141 -46.11 10.20 44.42
C ASP A 141 -47.10 9.84 43.30
N HIS A 142 -47.49 8.55 43.25
CA HIS A 142 -48.74 8.03 42.64
C HIS A 142 -48.91 8.20 41.10
N GLN A 143 -49.78 7.44 40.39
CA GLN A 143 -50.85 6.53 40.82
C GLN A 143 -51.03 5.34 39.84
N SER A 144 -51.44 4.17 40.32
CA SER A 144 -51.97 3.08 39.48
C SER A 144 -53.11 2.33 40.22
N ALA A 145 -53.97 1.60 39.50
CA ALA A 145 -55.13 0.95 40.13
C ALA A 145 -55.65 -0.32 39.41
N ARG A 146 -55.46 -1.48 40.07
CA ARG A 146 -56.36 -2.67 40.13
C ARG A 146 -56.60 -3.45 38.81
N CYS A 147 -56.80 -4.78 38.78
CA CYS A 147 -56.78 -5.90 39.75
C CYS A 147 -56.62 -7.23 38.94
N ARG A 148 -56.63 -8.48 39.45
CA ARG A 148 -56.97 -9.10 40.75
C ARG A 148 -56.19 -10.44 40.92
N PHE A 149 -56.24 -11.04 42.11
CA PHE A 149 -55.89 -12.45 42.40
C PHE A 149 -57.18 -13.30 42.62
N PRO A 150 -57.11 -14.65 42.69
CA PRO A 150 -56.78 -15.34 43.95
C PRO A 150 -55.79 -16.53 43.82
N GLU A 151 -55.32 -17.00 44.99
CA GLU A 151 -54.48 -18.20 45.22
C GLU A 151 -55.32 -19.47 45.45
N PRO A 152 -54.72 -20.69 45.43
CA PRO A 152 -55.38 -21.94 45.81
C PRO A 152 -55.42 -22.17 47.34
N VAL A 153 -56.06 -23.27 47.76
CA VAL A 153 -56.19 -23.74 49.15
C VAL A 153 -55.73 -25.20 49.23
N ASP A 154 -55.02 -25.57 50.29
CA ASP A 154 -54.64 -26.95 50.62
C ASP A 154 -55.71 -27.66 51.46
N GLU A 155 -55.90 -28.96 51.29
CA GLU A 155 -56.45 -29.87 52.30
C GLU A 155 -56.03 -31.33 51.98
N ASP A 156 -55.53 -32.05 52.99
CA ASP A 156 -55.15 -33.48 52.93
C ASP A 156 -56.33 -34.39 53.31
N ASP A 157 -56.35 -35.64 52.83
CA ASP A 157 -56.96 -36.76 53.58
C ASP A 157 -56.46 -38.14 53.14
N GLU A 158 -56.51 -39.14 54.04
CA GLU A 158 -56.05 -40.53 53.81
C GLU A 158 -57.22 -41.49 53.44
N LEU A 159 -56.96 -42.61 52.72
CA LEU A 159 -57.03 -43.99 53.28
C LEU A 159 -56.75 -45.14 52.29
N TYR A 160 -56.33 -46.25 52.88
CA TYR A 160 -55.97 -47.61 52.42
C TYR A 160 -56.70 -48.31 51.23
N VAL A 161 -55.84 -48.86 50.33
CA VAL A 161 -55.80 -50.25 49.82
C VAL A 161 -57.01 -50.87 49.08
N GLY A 162 -56.78 -51.19 47.79
CA GLY A 162 -57.43 -52.25 47.02
C GLY A 162 -56.42 -52.87 46.03
N ARG A 163 -56.54 -54.17 45.69
CA ARG A 163 -55.49 -54.93 44.97
C ARG A 163 -56.05 -55.79 43.84
N GLU A 164 -55.81 -55.41 42.59
CA GLU A 164 -55.92 -56.33 41.43
C GLU A 164 -55.14 -55.80 40.21
N ALA A 165 -54.80 -56.69 39.28
CA ALA A 165 -54.00 -56.43 38.06
C ALA A 165 -54.00 -57.69 37.16
N PRO A 166 -53.56 -57.62 35.88
CA PRO A 166 -53.38 -56.45 35.00
C PRO A 166 -54.18 -56.59 33.68
N GLU A 167 -54.30 -55.52 32.88
CA GLU A 167 -54.42 -55.69 31.42
C GLU A 167 -53.91 -54.46 30.64
N THR A 168 -53.74 -54.61 29.32
CA THR A 168 -52.90 -53.74 28.47
C THR A 168 -53.69 -52.83 27.55
N GLU A 169 -53.28 -51.56 27.44
CA GLU A 169 -53.27 -50.86 26.13
C GLU A 169 -52.29 -49.68 26.11
N GLY A 170 -51.78 -49.32 24.93
CA GLY A 170 -50.71 -48.34 24.76
C GLY A 170 -51.18 -47.04 24.10
N VAL A 171 -50.92 -45.89 24.74
CA VAL A 171 -51.27 -44.55 24.22
C VAL A 171 -50.00 -43.69 24.07
N PRO A 172 -49.76 -43.05 22.90
CA PRO A 172 -48.54 -42.24 22.69
C PRO A 172 -48.50 -40.96 23.54
N ARG A 173 -47.43 -40.77 24.33
CA ARG A 173 -47.20 -39.52 25.08
C ARG A 173 -46.81 -38.37 24.16
N ARG A 174 -47.75 -37.45 23.92
CA ARG A 174 -47.53 -36.16 23.27
C ARG A 174 -46.65 -35.27 24.17
N ARG A 175 -45.38 -35.04 23.79
CA ARG A 175 -44.45 -34.17 24.54
C ARG A 175 -45.01 -32.75 24.71
N ARG A 176 -44.83 -32.15 25.90
CA ARG A 176 -45.03 -30.71 26.13
C ARG A 176 -43.77 -29.95 25.71
N ALA A 177 -43.92 -28.70 25.27
CA ALA A 177 -42.78 -27.78 25.14
C ALA A 177 -42.40 -27.23 26.51
N GLY A 178 -41.10 -27.20 26.84
CA GLY A 178 -40.60 -26.64 28.11
C GLY A 178 -39.36 -27.32 28.71
N GLU A 179 -38.94 -28.49 28.21
CA GLU A 179 -37.74 -29.18 28.69
C GLU A 179 -36.46 -28.52 28.13
N ILE A 180 -35.54 -28.14 29.02
CA ILE A 180 -34.20 -27.68 28.66
C ILE A 180 -33.34 -28.92 28.38
N PHE A 181 -32.96 -29.13 27.12
CA PHE A 181 -32.11 -30.27 26.74
C PHE A 181 -30.78 -30.28 27.49
N THR A 182 -30.38 -31.46 27.97
CA THR A 182 -29.04 -31.65 28.54
C THR A 182 -27.97 -31.65 27.45
N PHE A 183 -26.71 -31.38 27.81
CA PHE A 183 -25.59 -31.40 26.86
C PHE A 183 -25.44 -32.76 26.15
N GLY A 184 -25.71 -33.87 26.85
CA GLY A 184 -25.70 -35.20 26.26
C GLY A 184 -26.73 -35.34 25.13
N GLU A 185 -27.97 -34.91 25.37
CA GLU A 185 -29.05 -34.94 24.37
C GLU A 185 -28.79 -34.01 23.18
N LEU A 186 -28.24 -32.81 23.42
CA LEU A 186 -27.83 -31.90 22.35
C LEU A 186 -26.70 -32.48 21.49
N SER A 187 -25.67 -33.06 22.12
CA SER A 187 -24.53 -33.64 21.43
C SER A 187 -24.87 -34.88 20.59
N ALA A 188 -26.01 -35.53 20.87
CA ALA A 188 -26.54 -36.65 20.09
C ALA A 188 -27.30 -36.22 18.82
N LEU A 189 -27.56 -34.92 18.60
CA LEU A 189 -28.26 -34.44 17.43
C LEU A 189 -27.32 -34.38 16.20
N PRO A 190 -27.69 -34.92 15.02
CA PRO A 190 -26.79 -34.99 13.86
C PRO A 190 -26.20 -33.66 13.39
N TRP A 191 -26.93 -32.55 13.59
CA TRP A 191 -26.47 -31.21 13.22
C TRP A 191 -25.55 -30.55 14.27
N PHE A 192 -25.35 -31.14 15.44
CA PHE A 192 -24.64 -30.49 16.56
C PHE A 192 -23.18 -30.17 16.21
N GLY A 193 -22.48 -31.07 15.51
CA GLY A 193 -21.13 -30.80 15.00
C GLY A 193 -21.06 -29.61 14.04
N TRP A 194 -22.09 -29.38 13.24
CA TRP A 194 -22.19 -28.19 12.38
C TRP A 194 -22.41 -26.92 13.23
N LEU A 195 -23.32 -26.95 14.22
CA LEU A 195 -23.55 -25.81 15.12
C LEU A 195 -22.28 -25.43 15.89
N PHE A 196 -21.55 -26.41 16.43
CA PHE A 196 -20.28 -26.17 17.13
C PHE A 196 -19.29 -25.39 16.28
N VAL A 197 -19.08 -25.78 15.01
CA VAL A 197 -18.12 -25.08 14.14
C VAL A 197 -18.57 -23.65 13.87
N TYR A 198 -19.85 -23.42 13.55
CA TYR A 198 -20.35 -22.04 13.37
C TYR A 198 -20.21 -21.20 14.64
N VAL A 199 -20.66 -21.69 15.80
CA VAL A 199 -20.59 -20.93 17.06
C VAL A 199 -19.15 -20.61 17.45
N PHE A 200 -18.22 -21.58 17.34
CA PHE A 200 -16.82 -21.37 17.67
C PHE A 200 -16.15 -20.35 16.73
N VAL A 201 -16.34 -20.50 15.42
CA VAL A 201 -15.71 -19.63 14.41
C VAL A 201 -16.28 -18.21 14.48
N LEU A 202 -17.60 -18.05 14.57
CA LEU A 202 -18.24 -16.74 14.68
C LEU A 202 -17.88 -16.02 15.98
N LEU A 203 -17.71 -16.75 17.09
CA LEU A 203 -17.21 -16.18 18.34
C LEU A 203 -15.76 -15.66 18.16
N CYS A 204 -14.88 -16.42 17.51
CA CYS A 204 -13.50 -15.99 17.24
C CYS A 204 -13.45 -14.71 16.38
N PHE A 205 -14.21 -14.65 15.28
CA PHE A 205 -14.31 -13.45 14.46
C PHE A 205 -14.90 -12.26 15.25
N SER A 206 -16.01 -12.47 15.95
CA SER A 206 -16.72 -11.41 16.70
C SER A 206 -15.85 -10.80 17.81
N VAL A 207 -15.15 -11.62 18.59
CA VAL A 207 -14.27 -11.13 19.68
C VAL A 207 -13.13 -10.31 19.09
N ALA A 208 -12.46 -10.80 18.05
CA ALA A 208 -11.36 -10.08 17.41
C ALA A 208 -11.83 -8.76 16.78
N ARG A 209 -12.98 -8.76 16.11
CA ARG A 209 -13.61 -7.57 15.49
C ARG A 209 -14.00 -6.51 16.53
N CYS A 210 -14.55 -6.92 17.68
CA CYS A 210 -14.89 -6.00 18.77
C CYS A 210 -13.68 -5.29 19.38
N LEU A 211 -12.51 -5.94 19.40
CA LEU A 211 -11.26 -5.37 19.95
C LEU A 211 -10.62 -4.30 19.04
N THR A 212 -10.94 -4.26 17.75
CA THR A 212 -10.30 -3.37 16.77
C THR A 212 -11.25 -2.39 16.06
N LEU A 213 -12.55 -2.45 16.35
CA LEU A 213 -13.57 -1.60 15.72
C LEU A 213 -13.32 -0.10 15.87
N GLN A 214 -12.64 0.34 16.94
CA GLN A 214 -12.23 1.74 17.12
C GLN A 214 -11.14 2.17 16.13
N ALA A 215 -10.05 1.39 16.02
CA ALA A 215 -8.94 1.68 15.11
C ALA A 215 -9.39 1.68 13.62
N LEU A 216 -10.38 0.86 13.27
CA LEU A 216 -11.02 0.89 11.95
C LEU A 216 -11.73 2.24 11.67
N VAL A 217 -12.38 2.86 12.66
CA VAL A 217 -13.00 4.18 12.50
C VAL A 217 -11.97 5.29 12.45
N GLU A 218 -10.93 5.24 13.29
CA GLU A 218 -9.82 6.20 13.27
C GLU A 218 -9.07 6.19 11.92
N MET A 219 -8.94 5.02 11.29
CA MET A 219 -8.38 4.86 9.96
C MET A 219 -9.26 5.50 8.86
N TYR A 220 -10.56 5.18 8.80
CA TYR A 220 -11.42 5.48 7.64
C TYR A 220 -12.38 6.67 7.79
N GLY A 221 -12.61 7.16 9.02
CA GLY A 221 -13.58 8.20 9.33
C GLY A 221 -13.05 9.22 10.34
N SER A 222 -13.97 9.70 11.19
CA SER A 222 -13.74 10.61 12.31
C SER A 222 -14.12 9.96 13.65
N PRO A 223 -13.65 10.46 14.80
CA PRO A 223 -14.12 10.00 16.11
C PRO A 223 -15.64 10.17 16.32
N GLN A 224 -16.28 11.11 15.61
CA GLN A 224 -17.72 11.38 15.70
C GLN A 224 -18.56 10.27 15.06
N ASP A 225 -18.01 9.53 14.09
CA ASP A 225 -18.70 8.44 13.39
C ASP A 225 -18.94 7.21 14.28
N TYR A 226 -18.25 7.09 15.43
CA TYR A 226 -18.28 5.93 16.33
C TYR A 226 -19.58 5.80 17.17
N THR A 227 -20.72 6.10 16.54
CA THR A 227 -22.07 6.06 17.10
C THR A 227 -22.57 4.64 17.39
N LEU A 228 -23.62 4.51 18.22
CA LEU A 228 -24.28 3.22 18.45
C LEU A 228 -24.85 2.60 17.17
N GLY A 229 -25.42 3.43 16.29
CA GLY A 229 -25.96 2.99 14.99
C GLY A 229 -24.87 2.43 14.08
N PHE A 230 -23.73 3.12 13.98
CA PHE A 230 -22.54 2.60 13.27
C PHE A 230 -22.08 1.25 13.84
N LYS A 231 -21.94 1.13 15.16
CA LYS A 231 -21.46 -0.13 15.79
C LYS A 231 -22.37 -1.31 15.48
N ILE A 232 -23.69 -1.12 15.55
CA ILE A 232 -24.68 -2.16 15.21
C ILE A 232 -24.57 -2.53 13.72
N ALA A 233 -24.45 -1.56 12.82
CA ALA A 233 -24.36 -1.82 11.38
C ALA A 233 -23.03 -2.51 10.98
N ALA A 234 -21.90 -2.04 11.49
CA ALA A 234 -20.58 -2.60 11.19
C ALA A 234 -20.40 -4.02 11.76
N LEU A 235 -20.87 -4.27 12.99
CA LEU A 235 -20.85 -5.63 13.57
C LEU A 235 -21.88 -6.55 12.89
N GLY A 236 -23.04 -6.03 12.48
CA GLY A 236 -24.06 -6.79 11.76
C GLY A 236 -23.63 -7.21 10.35
N LEU A 237 -23.00 -6.30 9.60
CA LEU A 237 -22.41 -6.61 8.29
C LEU A 237 -21.21 -7.55 8.45
N GLY A 238 -20.33 -7.28 9.41
CA GLY A 238 -19.21 -8.16 9.75
C GLY A 238 -19.68 -9.58 10.05
N LEU A 239 -20.71 -9.75 10.88
CA LEU A 239 -21.28 -11.07 11.20
C LEU A 239 -21.83 -11.81 9.96
N LEU A 240 -22.36 -11.09 8.96
CA LEU A 240 -22.81 -11.68 7.69
C LEU A 240 -21.63 -12.17 6.83
N GLU A 241 -20.56 -11.39 6.73
CA GLU A 241 -19.32 -11.80 6.04
C GLU A 241 -18.62 -12.95 6.78
N ASP A 242 -18.53 -12.87 8.10
CA ASP A 242 -17.97 -13.89 8.99
C ASP A 242 -18.76 -15.20 8.89
N PHE A 243 -20.09 -15.14 8.69
CA PHE A 243 -20.94 -16.30 8.41
C PHE A 243 -20.68 -16.93 7.04
N VAL A 244 -20.46 -16.13 5.99
CA VAL A 244 -20.07 -16.65 4.67
C VAL A 244 -18.69 -17.32 4.73
N CYS A 245 -17.72 -16.71 5.42
CA CYS A 245 -16.39 -17.29 5.65
C CYS A 245 -16.49 -18.63 6.42
N ALA A 246 -17.25 -18.66 7.51
CA ALA A 246 -17.53 -19.87 8.29
C ALA A 246 -18.25 -20.94 7.45
N THR A 247 -19.16 -20.55 6.55
CA THR A 247 -19.85 -21.48 5.64
C THR A 247 -18.86 -22.18 4.71
N TYR A 248 -17.96 -21.43 4.04
CA TYR A 248 -16.90 -22.00 3.20
C TYR A 248 -16.02 -22.99 3.98
N PHE A 249 -15.61 -22.62 5.19
CA PHE A 249 -14.80 -23.47 6.07
C PHE A 249 -15.52 -24.76 6.51
N VAL A 250 -16.80 -24.67 6.89
CA VAL A 250 -17.64 -25.83 7.24
C VAL A 250 -17.79 -26.77 6.03
N TYR A 251 -17.97 -26.26 4.81
CA TYR A 251 -18.02 -27.09 3.61
C TYR A 251 -16.68 -27.79 3.29
N LEU A 252 -15.53 -27.15 3.56
CA LEU A 252 -14.21 -27.78 3.42
C LEU A 252 -13.99 -28.90 4.45
N LEU A 253 -14.34 -28.67 5.72
CA LEU A 253 -14.29 -29.69 6.77
C LEU A 253 -15.23 -30.86 6.47
N TRP A 254 -16.44 -30.58 5.98
CA TRP A 254 -17.41 -31.60 5.58
C TRP A 254 -16.93 -32.43 4.39
N LEU A 255 -16.33 -31.78 3.37
CA LEU A 255 -15.72 -32.50 2.24
C LEU A 255 -14.58 -33.41 2.72
N PHE A 256 -13.74 -32.93 3.64
CA PHE A 256 -12.72 -33.77 4.28
C PHE A 256 -13.34 -34.96 5.03
N ASP A 257 -14.34 -34.75 5.90
CA ASP A 257 -14.98 -35.82 6.66
C ASP A 257 -15.65 -36.87 5.74
N VAL A 258 -16.28 -36.44 4.64
CA VAL A 258 -16.87 -37.33 3.62
C VAL A 258 -15.81 -38.13 2.86
N VAL A 259 -14.67 -37.52 2.51
CA VAL A 259 -13.55 -38.22 1.85
C VAL A 259 -12.86 -39.20 2.81
N LYS A 260 -12.60 -38.77 4.05
CA LYS A 260 -12.08 -39.57 5.16
C LYS A 260 -12.91 -40.83 5.38
N ARG A 261 -14.23 -40.70 5.43
CA ARG A 261 -15.17 -41.82 5.59
C ARG A 261 -15.11 -42.80 4.42
N ARG A 262 -15.21 -42.30 3.18
CA ARG A 262 -15.08 -43.14 1.96
C ARG A 262 -13.74 -43.85 1.85
N ALA A 263 -12.66 -43.25 2.33
CA ALA A 263 -11.36 -43.89 2.37
C ALA A 263 -11.35 -45.06 3.36
N LEU A 264 -11.94 -44.89 4.55
CA LEU A 264 -12.08 -45.97 5.55
C LEU A 264 -12.97 -47.11 5.03
N ASP A 265 -14.10 -46.78 4.39
CA ASP A 265 -14.97 -47.77 3.73
C ASP A 265 -14.20 -48.55 2.65
N GLY A 266 -13.37 -47.86 1.85
CA GLY A 266 -12.57 -48.44 0.77
C GLY A 266 -11.33 -49.24 1.20
N PHE A 267 -10.78 -49.01 2.40
CA PHE A 267 -9.61 -49.74 2.91
C PHE A 267 -9.97 -51.08 3.59
N GLY A 268 -11.25 -51.41 3.76
CA GLY A 268 -11.73 -52.78 3.93
C GLY A 268 -11.32 -53.47 5.23
N ALA A 269 -11.94 -53.07 6.34
CA ALA A 269 -12.11 -53.88 7.57
C ALA A 269 -10.86 -54.54 8.18
N LYS A 270 -9.66 -53.98 7.98
CA LYS A 270 -8.49 -54.28 8.82
C LYS A 270 -8.50 -53.39 10.06
N GLU A 271 -9.39 -53.74 10.99
CA GLU A 271 -9.45 -53.10 12.30
C GLU A 271 -8.14 -53.32 13.06
N GLY A 272 -7.52 -52.20 13.43
CA GLY A 272 -6.27 -52.19 14.17
C GLY A 272 -5.99 -50.78 14.67
N VAL A 273 -5.39 -50.67 15.85
CA VAL A 273 -5.05 -49.41 16.51
C VAL A 273 -4.35 -48.39 15.59
N PRO A 274 -3.42 -48.77 14.69
CA PRO A 274 -2.78 -47.83 13.76
C PRO A 274 -3.77 -47.05 12.88
N THR A 275 -4.85 -47.69 12.42
CA THR A 275 -5.83 -47.05 11.52
C THR A 275 -6.57 -45.92 12.23
N LEU A 276 -7.04 -46.16 13.45
CA LEU A 276 -7.74 -45.14 14.26
C LEU A 276 -6.79 -43.98 14.64
N VAL A 277 -5.53 -44.28 14.98
CA VAL A 277 -4.51 -43.26 15.28
C VAL A 277 -4.26 -42.36 14.05
N VAL A 278 -4.16 -42.92 12.85
CA VAL A 278 -4.00 -42.15 11.60
C VAL A 278 -5.24 -41.29 11.30
N VAL A 279 -6.46 -41.78 11.55
CA VAL A 279 -7.70 -41.00 11.39
C VAL A 279 -7.74 -39.82 12.36
N ASN A 280 -7.36 -40.02 13.61
CA ASN A 280 -7.38 -38.95 14.62
C ASN A 280 -6.30 -37.90 14.33
N ILE A 281 -5.07 -38.31 14.00
CA ILE A 281 -3.98 -37.40 13.63
C ILE A 281 -4.34 -36.60 12.37
N SER A 282 -4.89 -37.24 11.33
CA SER A 282 -5.29 -36.52 10.11
C SER A 282 -6.47 -35.57 10.34
N THR A 283 -7.44 -35.96 11.17
CA THR A 283 -8.56 -35.08 11.56
C THR A 283 -8.07 -33.86 12.34
N PHE A 284 -7.12 -34.03 13.26
CA PHE A 284 -6.46 -32.93 13.97
C PHE A 284 -5.70 -32.02 12.99
N VAL A 285 -4.75 -32.57 12.22
CA VAL A 285 -3.87 -31.79 11.34
C VAL A 285 -4.66 -31.02 10.28
N VAL A 286 -5.66 -31.63 9.64
CA VAL A 286 -6.47 -30.93 8.62
C VAL A 286 -7.38 -29.87 9.25
N SER A 287 -8.00 -30.16 10.40
CA SER A 287 -8.83 -29.16 11.11
C SER A 287 -7.99 -27.97 11.59
N TRP A 288 -6.78 -28.23 12.09
CA TRP A 288 -5.83 -27.22 12.54
C TRP A 288 -5.35 -26.33 11.39
N LEU A 289 -4.87 -26.94 10.29
CA LEU A 289 -4.38 -26.22 9.11
C LEU A 289 -5.48 -25.37 8.46
N LEU A 290 -6.68 -25.92 8.26
CA LEU A 290 -7.78 -25.17 7.65
C LEU A 290 -8.25 -24.01 8.54
N PHE A 291 -8.34 -24.20 9.86
CA PHE A 291 -8.71 -23.13 10.78
C PHE A 291 -7.64 -22.02 10.80
N PHE A 292 -6.36 -22.41 10.86
CA PHE A 292 -5.25 -21.47 10.85
C PHE A 292 -5.18 -20.67 9.54
N VAL A 293 -5.35 -21.31 8.38
CA VAL A 293 -5.37 -20.63 7.07
C VAL A 293 -6.60 -19.71 6.91
N MET A 294 -7.77 -20.10 7.44
CA MET A 294 -8.96 -19.24 7.43
C MET A 294 -8.78 -18.00 8.32
N MET A 295 -8.29 -18.17 9.55
CA MET A 295 -8.21 -17.07 10.51
C MET A 295 -6.98 -16.16 10.31
N SER A 296 -5.88 -16.66 9.73
CA SER A 296 -4.63 -15.88 9.66
C SER A 296 -4.76 -14.57 8.89
N PRO A 297 -5.36 -14.49 7.67
CA PRO A 297 -5.51 -13.22 6.96
C PRO A 297 -6.32 -12.21 7.76
N PHE A 298 -7.43 -12.63 8.36
CA PHE A 298 -8.28 -11.79 9.21
C PHE A 298 -7.57 -11.29 10.48
N ILE A 299 -6.84 -12.16 11.19
CA ILE A 299 -6.12 -11.74 12.40
C ILE A 299 -4.97 -10.80 12.05
N VAL A 300 -4.18 -11.12 11.01
CA VAL A 300 -3.07 -10.25 10.57
C VAL A 300 -3.59 -8.90 10.05
N ASP A 301 -4.72 -8.88 9.35
CA ASP A 301 -5.41 -7.65 8.94
C ASP A 301 -5.74 -6.73 10.11
N LEU A 302 -6.38 -7.27 11.15
CA LEU A 302 -6.74 -6.50 12.34
C LEU A 302 -5.51 -5.99 13.12
N MET A 303 -4.39 -6.72 13.08
CA MET A 303 -3.12 -6.26 13.64
C MET A 303 -2.47 -5.15 12.80
N LEU A 304 -2.52 -5.27 11.47
CA LEU A 304 -2.01 -4.24 10.56
C LEU A 304 -2.83 -2.94 10.66
N VAL A 305 -4.14 -3.03 10.92
CA VAL A 305 -4.94 -1.84 11.24
C VAL A 305 -4.45 -1.23 12.56
N ALA A 306 -4.42 -2.02 13.63
CA ALA A 306 -4.12 -1.53 14.98
C ALA A 306 -2.66 -1.06 15.21
N HIS A 307 -1.71 -1.42 14.35
CA HIS A 307 -0.28 -1.07 14.51
C HIS A 307 0.36 -0.37 13.30
N ARG A 308 -0.28 -0.37 12.12
CA ARG A 308 0.25 0.26 10.90
C ARG A 308 -0.74 1.14 10.14
N ASN A 309 -2.02 1.16 10.54
CA ASN A 309 -3.12 1.76 9.78
C ASN A 309 -3.20 1.19 8.35
N MET A 310 -3.00 -0.12 8.19
CA MET A 310 -3.01 -0.83 6.92
C MET A 310 -3.97 -2.01 6.94
N ARG A 311 -4.56 -2.37 5.79
CA ARG A 311 -5.25 -3.67 5.63
C ARG A 311 -4.29 -4.74 5.14
N PHE A 312 -4.59 -5.99 5.44
CA PHE A 312 -3.95 -7.14 4.80
C PHE A 312 -4.44 -7.27 3.35
N THR A 313 -3.50 -7.59 2.45
CA THR A 313 -3.80 -8.19 1.14
C THR A 313 -2.75 -9.23 0.81
N VAL A 314 -3.05 -10.15 -0.11
CA VAL A 314 -2.03 -11.05 -0.69
C VAL A 314 -0.92 -10.26 -1.37
N ASP A 315 -1.24 -9.12 -2.00
CA ASP A 315 -0.23 -8.23 -2.61
C ASP A 315 0.73 -7.62 -1.60
N LEU A 316 0.29 -7.33 -0.36
CA LEU A 316 1.19 -6.94 0.73
C LEU A 316 2.18 -8.07 1.03
N VAL A 317 1.73 -9.33 1.10
CA VAL A 317 2.61 -10.48 1.31
C VAL A 317 3.58 -10.67 0.14
N VAL A 318 3.12 -10.47 -1.11
CA VAL A 318 3.97 -10.51 -2.31
C VAL A 318 5.02 -9.39 -2.29
N ALA A 319 4.65 -8.17 -1.88
CA ALA A 319 5.59 -7.05 -1.72
C ALA A 319 6.62 -7.31 -0.60
N LEU A 320 6.17 -7.83 0.56
CA LEU A 320 7.05 -8.25 1.66
C LEU A 320 8.06 -9.32 1.23
N ILE A 321 7.64 -10.28 0.39
CA ILE A 321 8.52 -11.32 -0.18
C ILE A 321 9.49 -10.72 -1.20
N ARG A 322 9.01 -9.86 -2.11
CA ARG A 322 9.79 -9.22 -3.18
C ARG A 322 10.90 -8.34 -2.60
N GLU A 323 10.56 -7.49 -1.64
CA GLU A 323 11.48 -6.51 -1.03
C GLU A 323 12.17 -7.02 0.24
N ARG A 324 12.04 -8.32 0.58
CA ARG A 324 12.55 -8.90 1.84
C ARG A 324 13.98 -8.52 2.18
N HIS A 325 14.87 -8.45 1.19
CA HIS A 325 16.27 -8.09 1.38
C HIS A 325 16.49 -6.64 1.85
N HIS A 326 15.55 -5.74 1.55
CA HIS A 326 15.50 -4.37 2.06
C HIS A 326 14.71 -4.27 3.37
N LEU A 327 13.59 -4.98 3.46
CA LEU A 327 12.68 -4.92 4.60
C LEU A 327 13.21 -5.63 5.87
N ASN A 328 14.27 -6.43 5.77
CA ASN A 328 15.05 -6.88 6.95
C ASN A 328 15.63 -5.71 7.78
N ALA A 329 15.63 -4.47 7.25
CA ALA A 329 16.03 -3.25 7.96
C ALA A 329 14.86 -2.24 8.17
N ALA A 330 13.61 -2.66 7.92
CA ALA A 330 12.44 -1.81 8.11
C ALA A 330 12.18 -1.51 9.60
N PRO A 331 11.58 -0.34 9.95
CA PRO A 331 11.14 -0.05 11.31
C PRO A 331 10.01 -1.00 11.72
N ILE A 332 10.33 -2.01 12.53
CA ILE A 332 9.38 -2.81 13.31
C ILE A 332 9.84 -2.73 14.77
N SER A 333 9.01 -2.22 15.67
CA SER A 333 9.41 -2.07 17.07
C SER A 333 9.45 -3.43 17.79
N ALA A 334 10.27 -3.57 18.82
CA ALA A 334 10.34 -4.81 19.61
C ALA A 334 8.95 -5.18 20.18
N ASP A 335 8.22 -4.16 20.62
CA ASP A 335 6.83 -4.17 21.04
C ASP A 335 5.85 -4.72 19.99
N GLU A 336 5.94 -4.24 18.75
CA GLU A 336 5.11 -4.70 17.64
C GLU A 336 5.44 -6.15 17.28
N VAL A 337 6.74 -6.51 17.25
CA VAL A 337 7.20 -7.89 17.07
C VAL A 337 6.65 -8.79 18.19
N GLN A 338 6.68 -8.35 19.44
CA GLN A 338 6.17 -9.09 20.58
C GLN A 338 4.64 -9.25 20.54
N ARG A 339 3.88 -8.18 20.25
CA ARG A 339 2.42 -8.25 20.04
C ARG A 339 2.08 -9.16 18.86
N GLY A 340 2.88 -9.12 17.79
CA GLY A 340 2.91 -10.05 16.67
C GLY A 340 2.98 -11.51 17.12
N TYR A 341 4.05 -11.87 17.84
CA TYR A 341 4.25 -13.23 18.36
C TYR A 341 3.15 -13.68 19.33
N ILE A 342 2.70 -12.82 20.26
CA ILE A 342 1.65 -13.16 21.23
C ILE A 342 0.34 -13.49 20.50
N THR A 343 -0.07 -12.66 19.54
CA THR A 343 -1.34 -12.83 18.82
C THR A 343 -1.30 -14.06 17.91
N MET A 344 -0.18 -14.29 17.21
CA MET A 344 -0.01 -15.49 16.38
C MET A 344 0.11 -16.77 17.22
N ALA A 345 0.73 -16.72 18.40
CA ALA A 345 0.76 -17.85 19.33
C ALA A 345 -0.65 -18.16 19.88
N ALA A 346 -1.42 -17.14 20.25
CA ALA A 346 -2.81 -17.30 20.65
C ALA A 346 -3.66 -17.95 19.54
N LEU A 347 -3.49 -17.52 18.29
CA LEU A 347 -4.15 -18.14 17.13
C LEU A 347 -3.77 -19.63 16.96
N VAL A 348 -2.48 -19.97 17.10
CA VAL A 348 -2.02 -21.38 17.06
C VAL A 348 -2.67 -22.22 18.17
N VAL A 349 -2.80 -21.68 19.38
CA VAL A 349 -3.46 -22.36 20.52
C VAL A 349 -4.96 -22.52 20.29
N VAL A 350 -5.67 -21.47 19.85
CA VAL A 350 -7.11 -21.53 19.54
C VAL A 350 -7.39 -22.55 18.42
N ALA A 351 -6.57 -22.56 17.37
CA ALA A 351 -6.65 -23.55 16.31
C ALA A 351 -6.41 -24.98 16.83
N ALA A 352 -5.48 -25.16 17.76
CA ALA A 352 -5.18 -26.46 18.37
C ALA A 352 -6.32 -26.96 19.28
N VAL A 353 -6.97 -26.07 20.03
CA VAL A 353 -8.18 -26.38 20.82
C VAL A 353 -9.33 -26.82 19.90
N PHE A 354 -9.59 -26.07 18.83
CA PHE A 354 -10.61 -26.44 17.83
C PHE A 354 -10.34 -27.81 17.21
N ALA A 355 -9.11 -28.06 16.78
CA ALA A 355 -8.69 -29.33 16.19
C ALA A 355 -8.73 -30.50 17.20
N PHE A 356 -8.40 -30.25 18.47
CA PHE A 356 -8.48 -31.25 19.53
C PHE A 356 -9.93 -31.65 19.83
N VAL A 357 -10.86 -30.70 19.91
CA VAL A 357 -12.30 -30.99 20.05
C VAL A 357 -12.78 -31.81 18.86
N ARG A 358 -12.44 -31.43 17.62
CA ARG A 358 -12.80 -32.20 16.41
C ARG A 358 -12.16 -33.59 16.33
N MET A 359 -11.02 -33.81 16.98
CA MET A 359 -10.34 -35.11 17.05
C MET A 359 -10.97 -36.03 18.11
N TRP A 360 -11.38 -35.48 19.26
CA TRP A 360 -11.82 -36.28 20.41
C TRP A 360 -13.34 -36.48 20.47
N ALA A 361 -14.13 -35.53 19.96
CA ALA A 361 -15.59 -35.60 19.97
C ALA A 361 -16.14 -36.28 18.71
N SER A 362 -16.73 -37.46 18.85
CA SER A 362 -17.39 -38.18 17.75
C SER A 362 -18.54 -37.41 17.10
N TRP A 363 -19.24 -36.56 17.85
CA TRP A 363 -20.31 -35.67 17.35
C TRP A 363 -19.79 -34.55 16.42
N ALA A 364 -18.48 -34.32 16.37
CA ALA A 364 -17.89 -33.29 15.52
C ALA A 364 -17.65 -33.74 14.07
N ASP A 365 -17.83 -35.03 13.75
CA ASP A 365 -17.76 -35.52 12.37
C ASP A 365 -18.94 -34.99 11.55
N LEU A 366 -18.65 -34.10 10.59
CA LEU A 366 -19.68 -33.40 9.84
C LEU A 366 -20.38 -34.29 8.80
N SER A 367 -19.80 -35.46 8.46
CA SER A 367 -20.40 -36.41 7.51
C SER A 367 -21.62 -37.15 8.09
N THR A 368 -21.86 -37.03 9.39
CA THR A 368 -23.03 -37.58 10.09
C THR A 368 -24.35 -36.94 9.66
N TRP A 369 -24.31 -35.75 9.05
CA TRP A 369 -25.49 -35.01 8.62
C TRP A 369 -25.29 -34.36 7.24
N ASN A 370 -26.40 -34.14 6.53
CA ASN A 370 -26.42 -33.44 5.25
C ASN A 370 -27.52 -32.36 5.29
N PRO A 371 -27.19 -31.06 5.17
CA PRO A 371 -28.18 -29.99 5.26
C PRO A 371 -29.25 -30.02 4.15
N ALA A 372 -29.06 -30.82 3.08
CA ALA A 372 -30.13 -31.17 2.12
C ALA A 372 -31.41 -31.72 2.78
N GLN A 373 -31.28 -32.39 3.94
CA GLN A 373 -32.40 -32.97 4.69
C GLN A 373 -33.40 -31.89 5.16
N ILE A 374 -32.96 -30.65 5.41
CA ILE A 374 -33.85 -29.53 5.75
C ILE A 374 -34.78 -29.21 4.57
N VAL A 375 -34.23 -29.12 3.36
CA VAL A 375 -35.01 -28.81 2.16
C VAL A 375 -35.95 -29.97 1.79
N ALA A 376 -35.54 -31.22 2.01
CA ALA A 376 -36.42 -32.37 1.85
C ALA A 376 -37.61 -32.33 2.83
N ALA A 377 -37.37 -32.01 4.11
CA ALA A 377 -38.43 -31.89 5.11
C ALA A 377 -39.40 -30.74 4.81
N LEU A 378 -38.88 -29.56 4.43
CA LEU A 378 -39.71 -28.41 4.05
C LEU A 378 -40.53 -28.65 2.77
N ALA A 379 -39.99 -29.41 1.80
CA ALA A 379 -40.72 -29.79 0.59
C ALA A 379 -41.85 -30.79 0.89
N GLY A 380 -41.59 -31.81 1.73
CA GLY A 380 -42.60 -32.79 2.14
C GLY A 380 -43.77 -32.18 2.91
N SER A 381 -43.55 -31.08 3.63
CA SER A 381 -44.60 -30.37 4.39
C SER A 381 -45.67 -29.68 3.53
N ARG A 382 -45.57 -29.68 2.19
CA ARG A 382 -46.54 -29.03 1.28
C ARG A 382 -47.56 -29.98 0.64
N THR A 383 -47.52 -31.28 0.93
CA THR A 383 -48.43 -32.28 0.32
C THR A 383 -49.37 -32.96 1.31
N HIS A 384 -50.16 -32.17 2.04
CA HIS A 384 -51.41 -32.62 2.65
C HIS A 384 -52.49 -31.55 2.47
N GLY A 385 -53.20 -31.64 1.34
CA GLY A 385 -54.40 -30.86 1.03
C GLY A 385 -55.59 -31.80 0.89
N ASP A 386 -56.65 -31.52 1.64
CA ASP A 386 -57.83 -32.35 1.85
C ASP A 386 -58.75 -32.51 0.61
N VAL A 387 -59.17 -33.75 0.29
CA VAL A 387 -60.32 -34.07 -0.58
C VAL A 387 -60.93 -35.43 -0.17
N SER A 388 -62.23 -35.45 0.11
CA SER A 388 -63.03 -36.65 0.41
C SER A 388 -63.80 -37.21 -0.81
N GLY A 389 -63.91 -38.54 -1.01
CA GLY A 389 -64.74 -39.09 -2.10
C GLY A 389 -64.86 -40.62 -2.28
N ILE A 390 -65.77 -41.26 -1.54
CA ILE A 390 -66.72 -42.36 -1.93
C ILE A 390 -66.27 -43.52 -2.88
N LYS A 391 -66.25 -44.76 -2.33
CA LYS A 391 -66.74 -46.11 -2.82
C LYS A 391 -67.18 -46.32 -4.29
N TYR A 392 -67.10 -47.50 -4.94
CA TYR A 392 -66.72 -48.92 -4.62
C TYR A 392 -65.75 -49.45 -5.74
N THR A 393 -65.55 -50.71 -6.20
CA THR A 393 -66.07 -52.11 -6.04
C THR A 393 -64.97 -53.07 -6.58
N GLU A 394 -64.44 -54.07 -5.87
CA GLU A 394 -64.82 -55.51 -5.69
C GLU A 394 -64.68 -56.47 -6.91
N LEU A 395 -64.36 -57.76 -6.61
CA LEU A 395 -64.31 -58.98 -7.44
C LEU A 395 -63.06 -59.31 -8.31
N THR A 396 -62.08 -59.92 -7.64
CA THR A 396 -61.38 -61.21 -7.96
C THR A 396 -61.17 -61.70 -9.40
N LEU A 397 -59.92 -62.09 -9.71
CA LEU A 397 -59.55 -63.42 -10.26
C LEU A 397 -58.05 -63.71 -10.02
N GLU A 398 -57.60 -64.95 -10.26
CA GLU A 398 -56.35 -65.53 -9.71
C GLU A 398 -55.16 -65.66 -10.69
N GLU A 399 -54.00 -66.05 -10.11
CA GLU A 399 -52.77 -66.61 -10.70
C GLU A 399 -51.88 -65.76 -11.64
N GLY A 400 -50.56 -65.99 -11.52
CA GLY A 400 -49.51 -65.44 -12.39
C GLY A 400 -48.31 -64.88 -11.64
N GLU A 401 -47.27 -65.69 -11.40
CA GLU A 401 -45.97 -65.18 -10.94
C GLU A 401 -45.31 -64.31 -12.03
N GLY A 402 -44.73 -63.17 -11.64
CA GLY A 402 -44.02 -62.28 -12.54
C GLY A 402 -43.28 -61.16 -11.80
N GLU A 403 -41.99 -61.02 -12.08
CA GLU A 403 -41.11 -60.08 -11.38
C GLU A 403 -41.59 -58.63 -11.49
N ARG A 404 -41.65 -57.92 -10.36
CA ARG A 404 -41.81 -56.45 -10.35
C ARG A 404 -40.60 -55.77 -9.72
N SER A 405 -39.81 -55.13 -10.59
CA SER A 405 -38.73 -54.25 -10.21
C SER A 405 -39.26 -52.98 -9.53
N VAL A 406 -39.03 -52.88 -8.22
CA VAL A 406 -39.22 -51.62 -7.49
C VAL A 406 -38.13 -50.64 -7.93
N THR A 407 -38.50 -49.46 -8.40
CA THR A 407 -37.59 -48.49 -9.02
C THR A 407 -37.01 -47.50 -7.99
N PRO A 408 -35.71 -47.58 -7.63
CA PRO A 408 -35.11 -46.72 -6.60
C PRO A 408 -34.70 -45.32 -7.12
N THR A 409 -35.28 -44.88 -8.24
CA THR A 409 -34.75 -43.76 -9.05
C THR A 409 -35.35 -42.39 -8.74
N LYS A 410 -36.56 -42.29 -8.15
CA LYS A 410 -37.17 -40.99 -7.82
C LYS A 410 -36.56 -40.33 -6.57
N GLU A 411 -36.53 -41.02 -5.44
CA GLU A 411 -36.02 -40.44 -4.18
C GLU A 411 -34.53 -40.06 -4.26
N MET A 412 -33.69 -40.95 -4.82
CA MET A 412 -32.26 -40.67 -5.00
C MET A 412 -32.00 -39.49 -5.95
N THR A 413 -32.94 -39.14 -6.83
CA THR A 413 -32.86 -37.95 -7.70
C THR A 413 -33.23 -36.68 -6.93
N ILE A 414 -34.30 -36.72 -6.13
CA ILE A 414 -34.74 -35.59 -5.28
C ILE A 414 -33.69 -35.26 -4.20
N GLY A 415 -33.06 -36.28 -3.59
CA GLY A 415 -31.96 -36.09 -2.63
C GLY A 415 -30.73 -35.41 -3.24
N LYS A 416 -30.41 -35.68 -4.50
CA LYS A 416 -29.30 -35.04 -5.23
C LYS A 416 -29.62 -33.58 -5.61
N LEU A 417 -30.85 -33.32 -6.09
CA LEU A 417 -31.33 -31.98 -6.41
C LEU A 417 -31.40 -31.06 -5.18
N SER A 418 -31.93 -31.56 -4.06
CA SER A 418 -31.97 -30.81 -2.79
C SER A 418 -30.57 -30.55 -2.21
N THR A 419 -29.64 -31.51 -2.30
CA THR A 419 -28.22 -31.28 -1.93
C THR A 419 -27.61 -30.19 -2.82
N GLY A 420 -27.81 -30.25 -4.14
CA GLY A 420 -27.33 -29.23 -5.07
C GLY A 420 -27.89 -27.84 -4.77
N PHE A 421 -29.19 -27.73 -4.46
CA PHE A 421 -29.83 -26.47 -4.10
C PHE A 421 -29.25 -25.85 -2.82
N VAL A 422 -29.03 -26.64 -1.77
CA VAL A 422 -28.44 -26.15 -0.51
C VAL A 422 -26.99 -25.71 -0.73
N VAL A 423 -26.20 -26.48 -1.48
CA VAL A 423 -24.81 -26.13 -1.83
C VAL A 423 -24.75 -24.82 -2.64
N VAL A 424 -25.61 -24.65 -3.65
CA VAL A 424 -25.68 -23.39 -4.42
C VAL A 424 -26.15 -22.22 -3.55
N THR A 425 -27.10 -22.45 -2.65
CA THR A 425 -27.57 -21.40 -1.73
C THR A 425 -26.45 -20.93 -0.82
N GLY A 426 -25.77 -21.85 -0.13
CA GLY A 426 -24.68 -21.53 0.79
C GLY A 426 -23.42 -20.99 0.11
N LEU A 427 -23.05 -21.53 -1.06
CA LEU A 427 -21.78 -21.17 -1.74
C LEU A 427 -21.88 -20.04 -2.76
N VAL A 428 -23.08 -19.65 -3.21
CA VAL A 428 -23.28 -18.63 -4.25
C VAL A 428 -24.29 -17.56 -3.82
N VAL A 429 -25.46 -17.95 -3.28
CA VAL A 429 -26.51 -16.98 -2.93
C VAL A 429 -26.15 -16.19 -1.67
N THR A 430 -25.65 -16.83 -0.60
CA THR A 430 -25.25 -16.11 0.63
C THR A 430 -24.08 -15.14 0.38
N PRO A 431 -23.00 -15.49 -0.35
CA PRO A 431 -21.98 -14.52 -0.76
C PRO A 431 -22.53 -13.38 -1.62
N ALA A 432 -23.47 -13.65 -2.52
CA ALA A 432 -24.11 -12.59 -3.32
C ALA A 432 -24.94 -11.64 -2.45
N ILE A 433 -25.65 -12.15 -1.44
CA ILE A 433 -26.35 -11.33 -0.43
C ILE A 433 -25.35 -10.49 0.37
N ALA A 434 -24.20 -11.04 0.76
CA ALA A 434 -23.14 -10.28 1.43
C ALA A 434 -22.60 -9.14 0.53
N MET A 435 -22.22 -9.41 -0.72
CA MET A 435 -21.77 -8.37 -1.66
C MET A 435 -22.82 -7.27 -1.90
N VAL A 436 -24.10 -7.63 -2.02
CA VAL A 436 -25.20 -6.66 -2.12
C VAL A 436 -25.39 -5.86 -0.83
N ALA A 437 -25.20 -6.48 0.34
CA ALA A 437 -25.25 -5.78 1.63
C ALA A 437 -24.08 -4.80 1.81
N CYS A 438 -22.85 -5.21 1.49
CA CYS A 438 -21.65 -4.36 1.56
C CYS A 438 -21.78 -3.14 0.62
N SER A 439 -22.24 -3.36 -0.62
CA SER A 439 -22.45 -2.28 -1.61
C SER A 439 -23.68 -1.39 -1.35
N ALA A 440 -24.62 -1.82 -0.50
CA ALA A 440 -25.72 -1.00 0.00
C ALA A 440 -25.38 -0.26 1.32
N CYS A 441 -24.28 -0.62 1.99
CA CYS A 441 -23.79 0.08 3.18
C CYS A 441 -22.95 1.32 2.82
N SER A 442 -22.76 2.22 3.78
CA SER A 442 -21.75 3.28 3.61
C SER A 442 -20.34 2.67 3.56
N PRO A 443 -19.38 3.27 2.84
CA PRO A 443 -18.02 2.73 2.75
C PRO A 443 -17.32 2.55 4.09
N LEU A 444 -17.63 3.37 5.10
CA LEU A 444 -17.11 3.25 6.46
C LEU A 444 -17.65 1.99 7.18
N ILE A 445 -18.95 1.69 7.02
CA ILE A 445 -19.56 0.45 7.55
C ILE A 445 -18.98 -0.76 6.82
N ALA A 446 -18.85 -0.70 5.49
CA ALA A 446 -18.30 -1.77 4.68
C ALA A 446 -16.84 -2.10 5.04
N TYR A 447 -15.93 -1.11 5.10
CA TYR A 447 -14.56 -1.37 5.56
C TYR A 447 -14.49 -1.90 7.00
N SER A 448 -15.41 -1.51 7.88
CA SER A 448 -15.44 -1.98 9.27
C SER A 448 -16.05 -3.39 9.43
N GLY A 449 -16.95 -3.78 8.52
CA GLY A 449 -17.47 -5.14 8.37
C GLY A 449 -16.51 -6.09 7.64
N LEU A 450 -15.63 -5.54 6.80
CA LEU A 450 -14.79 -6.31 5.87
C LEU A 450 -14.01 -7.46 6.55
N ASN A 451 -14.33 -8.69 6.19
CA ASN A 451 -13.57 -9.89 6.53
C ASN A 451 -12.45 -10.10 5.49
N ALA A 452 -11.20 -9.86 5.88
CA ALA A 452 -10.06 -9.93 4.96
C ALA A 452 -9.93 -11.30 4.26
N THR A 453 -10.09 -12.42 4.97
CA THR A 453 -9.99 -13.77 4.38
C THR A 453 -11.02 -13.96 3.26
N LEU A 454 -12.27 -13.57 3.49
CA LEU A 454 -13.33 -13.66 2.49
C LEU A 454 -13.10 -12.67 1.34
N ASN A 455 -12.62 -11.46 1.64
CA ASN A 455 -12.32 -10.44 0.65
C ASN A 455 -11.26 -10.89 -0.36
N GLU A 456 -10.16 -11.49 0.09
CA GLU A 456 -9.13 -12.03 -0.79
C GLU A 456 -9.67 -13.20 -1.65
N MET A 457 -10.52 -14.06 -1.06
CA MET A 457 -11.18 -15.16 -1.79
C MET A 457 -12.16 -14.66 -2.88
N LEU A 458 -12.76 -13.49 -2.69
CA LEU A 458 -13.70 -12.86 -3.63
C LEU A 458 -13.06 -11.79 -4.53
N GLY A 459 -11.73 -11.75 -4.63
CA GLY A 459 -11.03 -10.81 -5.53
C GLY A 459 -11.27 -9.33 -5.18
N HIS A 460 -11.33 -9.05 -3.88
CA HIS A 460 -11.65 -7.76 -3.28
C HIS A 460 -13.08 -7.20 -3.52
N ALA A 461 -14.02 -8.03 -3.98
CA ALA A 461 -15.41 -7.61 -4.29
C ALA A 461 -16.25 -7.12 -3.08
N LEU A 462 -15.71 -7.17 -1.86
CA LEU A 462 -16.33 -6.63 -0.64
C LEU A 462 -15.77 -5.24 -0.25
N GLN A 463 -14.64 -4.81 -0.85
CA GLN A 463 -14.12 -3.46 -0.67
C GLN A 463 -14.97 -2.44 -1.45
N PRO A 464 -15.39 -1.33 -0.83
CA PRO A 464 -15.99 -0.21 -1.55
C PRO A 464 -15.04 0.37 -2.60
N THR A 465 -15.56 0.58 -3.81
CA THR A 465 -14.84 1.19 -4.94
C THR A 465 -15.42 2.57 -5.27
N PRO A 466 -14.60 3.51 -5.80
CA PRO A 466 -15.12 4.77 -6.33
C PRO A 466 -16.08 4.50 -7.49
N THR A 467 -17.27 5.09 -7.46
CA THR A 467 -18.25 4.96 -8.54
C THR A 467 -18.07 6.07 -9.58
N ASP A 468 -18.43 5.83 -10.84
CA ASP A 468 -18.39 6.87 -11.88
C ASP A 468 -19.22 8.12 -11.52
N ALA A 469 -20.26 7.96 -10.70
CA ALA A 469 -21.04 9.05 -10.13
C ALA A 469 -20.22 9.99 -9.23
N MET A 470 -19.25 9.48 -8.47
CA MET A 470 -18.31 10.28 -7.68
C MET A 470 -17.28 11.02 -8.55
N LEU A 471 -17.09 10.60 -9.81
CA LEU A 471 -16.06 11.13 -10.71
C LEU A 471 -16.63 12.13 -11.73
N THR A 472 -17.95 12.17 -11.95
CA THR A 472 -18.58 12.88 -13.08
C THR A 472 -19.01 14.33 -12.80
N ASN A 473 -18.72 14.89 -11.62
CA ASN A 473 -19.11 16.24 -11.20
C ASN A 473 -18.31 17.39 -11.88
N VAL A 474 -18.41 17.53 -13.21
CA VAL A 474 -18.05 18.76 -13.94
C VAL A 474 -19.21 19.11 -14.88
N LYS A 475 -19.88 20.24 -14.61
CA LYS A 475 -21.02 20.76 -15.40
C LYS A 475 -20.65 21.92 -16.31
N ASP A 476 -19.39 22.35 -16.28
CA ASP A 476 -18.87 23.48 -17.03
C ASP A 476 -18.38 23.04 -18.41
N GLY A 477 -18.61 23.86 -19.44
CA GLY A 477 -18.40 23.52 -20.86
C GLY A 477 -16.94 23.43 -21.32
N GLN A 478 -15.98 23.17 -20.43
CA GLN A 478 -14.56 22.99 -20.74
C GLN A 478 -14.09 21.57 -20.37
N PRO A 479 -12.99 21.08 -20.99
CA PRO A 479 -12.37 19.82 -20.58
C PRO A 479 -12.06 19.82 -19.08
N TRP A 480 -12.51 18.79 -18.35
CA TRP A 480 -12.34 18.70 -16.89
C TRP A 480 -10.87 18.71 -16.45
N VAL A 481 -9.95 18.37 -17.35
CA VAL A 481 -8.50 18.39 -17.16
C VAL A 481 -7.92 19.80 -17.01
N GLU A 482 -8.58 20.83 -17.54
CA GLU A 482 -8.20 22.24 -17.39
C GLU A 482 -8.17 22.67 -15.91
N ARG A 483 -8.97 22.01 -15.04
CA ARG A 483 -8.99 22.26 -13.60
C ARG A 483 -7.63 22.01 -12.91
N TYR A 484 -6.72 21.27 -13.54
CA TYR A 484 -5.38 20.94 -13.04
C TYR A 484 -4.25 21.58 -13.86
N ILE A 485 -4.59 22.44 -14.83
CA ILE A 485 -3.62 23.17 -15.65
C ILE A 485 -3.79 24.65 -15.32
N HIS A 486 -2.75 25.28 -14.75
CA HIS A 486 -2.88 26.66 -14.29
C HIS A 486 -2.95 27.64 -15.48
N PRO A 487 -3.82 28.67 -15.50
CA PRO A 487 -3.96 29.61 -16.63
C PRO A 487 -2.70 30.41 -17.01
N THR A 488 -1.62 30.31 -16.23
CA THR A 488 -0.29 30.83 -16.59
C THR A 488 0.50 29.90 -17.51
N GLU A 489 0.06 28.66 -17.75
CA GLU A 489 0.66 27.71 -18.69
C GLU A 489 -0.01 27.83 -20.07
N GLU A 490 0.72 28.36 -21.06
CA GLU A 490 0.29 28.32 -22.46
C GLU A 490 0.47 26.90 -22.98
N HIS A 491 -0.59 26.27 -23.52
CA HIS A 491 -0.52 24.87 -23.91
C HIS A 491 -1.52 24.48 -25.02
N GLU A 492 -1.28 23.30 -25.61
CA GLU A 492 -2.10 22.59 -26.60
C GLU A 492 -2.50 21.23 -26.00
N LEU A 493 -3.77 21.04 -25.63
CA LEU A 493 -4.31 19.73 -25.24
C LEU A 493 -4.40 18.79 -26.46
N PHE A 494 -4.04 17.52 -26.29
CA PHE A 494 -4.24 16.51 -27.35
C PHE A 494 -5.60 15.80 -27.30
N GLY A 495 -6.44 16.09 -26.30
CA GLY A 495 -7.83 15.63 -26.20
C GLY A 495 -8.49 16.03 -24.88
N ASN A 496 -9.81 15.89 -24.79
CA ASN A 496 -10.61 16.45 -23.68
C ASN A 496 -10.49 15.67 -22.36
N ASP A 497 -10.12 14.38 -22.43
CA ASP A 497 -10.04 13.45 -21.28
C ASP A 497 -8.60 13.01 -20.98
N THR A 498 -7.64 13.89 -21.26
CA THR A 498 -6.22 13.65 -20.99
C THR A 498 -5.50 14.92 -20.57
N LEU A 499 -4.64 14.82 -19.55
CA LEU A 499 -3.66 15.86 -19.22
C LEU A 499 -2.47 15.85 -20.20
N TYR A 500 -2.40 14.86 -21.09
CA TYR A 500 -1.38 14.74 -22.13
C TYR A 500 -1.47 15.90 -23.12
N ARG A 501 -0.49 16.80 -23.06
CA ARG A 501 -0.50 18.11 -23.73
C ARG A 501 0.90 18.54 -24.14
N ARG A 502 0.96 19.60 -24.94
CA ARG A 502 2.19 20.36 -25.23
C ARG A 502 2.13 21.72 -24.57
N THR A 503 2.99 21.96 -23.59
CA THR A 503 3.27 23.29 -23.04
C THR A 503 4.10 24.09 -24.05
N THR A 504 3.63 25.28 -24.44
CA THR A 504 4.28 26.16 -25.43
C THR A 504 4.98 27.36 -24.79
N GLY A 505 4.54 27.79 -23.61
CA GLY A 505 5.07 28.97 -22.91
C GLY A 505 4.47 29.14 -21.51
N PHE A 506 4.88 30.23 -20.84
CA PHE A 506 4.33 30.63 -19.54
C PHE A 506 4.13 32.14 -19.48
N GLN A 507 2.97 32.58 -18.99
CA GLN A 507 2.51 33.98 -18.97
C GLN A 507 2.14 34.47 -17.56
N GLY A 508 1.86 35.76 -17.43
CA GLY A 508 1.45 36.40 -16.17
C GLY A 508 2.60 36.81 -15.26
N ASP A 509 2.25 37.56 -14.20
CA ASP A 509 3.18 38.17 -13.24
C ASP A 509 4.17 37.18 -12.62
N LEU A 510 5.38 37.67 -12.36
CA LEU A 510 6.43 36.91 -11.68
C LEU A 510 6.35 37.07 -10.16
N ALA A 511 6.58 35.96 -9.45
CA ALA A 511 6.91 35.96 -8.02
C ALA A 511 8.42 36.20 -7.83
N PHE A 512 9.24 35.60 -8.69
CA PHE A 512 10.69 35.78 -8.79
C PHE A 512 11.15 35.54 -10.24
N ASP A 513 12.39 35.90 -10.56
CA ASP A 513 13.02 35.55 -11.84
C ASP A 513 14.45 35.03 -11.63
N VAL A 514 15.04 34.42 -12.66
CA VAL A 514 16.41 33.90 -12.66
C VAL A 514 17.06 34.28 -13.99
N ASP A 515 18.08 35.14 -13.96
CA ASP A 515 18.78 35.60 -15.18
C ASP A 515 19.44 34.44 -15.94
N ILE A 516 18.96 34.19 -17.16
CA ILE A 516 19.34 33.07 -18.05
C ILE A 516 19.24 33.54 -19.50
N SER A 517 20.26 33.22 -20.32
CA SER A 517 20.24 33.39 -21.78
C SER A 517 20.36 32.04 -22.49
N GLN A 518 19.96 31.98 -23.77
CA GLN A 518 20.06 30.75 -24.58
C GLN A 518 21.51 30.37 -24.93
N GLU A 519 22.41 31.35 -24.91
CA GLU A 519 23.84 31.21 -25.14
C GLU A 519 24.56 30.69 -23.90
N ASN A 520 24.05 31.01 -22.69
CA ASN A 520 24.60 30.59 -21.41
C ASN A 520 23.58 29.87 -20.49
N PRO A 521 23.02 28.72 -20.92
CA PRO A 521 22.10 27.95 -20.08
C PRO A 521 22.83 27.39 -18.84
N PRO A 522 22.34 27.59 -17.61
CA PRO A 522 22.96 27.04 -16.42
C PRO A 522 22.82 25.51 -16.36
N SER A 523 23.63 24.86 -15.54
CA SER A 523 23.34 23.50 -15.08
C SER A 523 22.21 23.52 -14.05
N VAL A 524 21.58 22.37 -13.83
CA VAL A 524 20.49 22.21 -12.86
C VAL A 524 20.81 21.01 -11.97
N LEU A 525 20.75 21.23 -10.65
CA LEU A 525 20.96 20.21 -9.62
C LEU A 525 19.74 20.17 -8.71
N VAL A 526 19.05 19.03 -8.67
CA VAL A 526 17.94 18.78 -7.74
C VAL A 526 18.45 17.86 -6.65
N ILE A 527 18.32 18.26 -5.38
CA ILE A 527 18.74 17.50 -4.20
C ILE A 527 17.49 17.12 -3.40
N GLY A 528 17.12 15.84 -3.47
CA GLY A 528 16.21 15.21 -2.52
C GLY A 528 16.97 14.91 -1.22
N VAL A 529 16.42 15.37 -0.10
CA VAL A 529 17.03 15.21 1.22
C VAL A 529 16.17 14.29 2.06
N GLU A 530 16.66 13.07 2.23
CA GLU A 530 16.10 12.00 3.07
C GLU A 530 15.50 12.53 4.38
N SER A 531 14.19 12.31 4.55
CA SER A 531 13.42 12.59 5.77
C SER A 531 13.59 14.02 6.32
N PHE A 532 13.61 15.05 5.47
CA PHE A 532 13.82 16.47 5.84
C PHE A 532 12.50 17.27 5.91
N ARG A 533 12.11 17.65 7.14
CA ARG A 533 10.84 18.29 7.46
C ARG A 533 10.92 19.81 7.36
N TYR A 534 9.79 20.43 7.07
CA TYR A 534 9.63 21.90 7.17
C TYR A 534 10.10 22.41 8.54
N LYS A 535 9.69 21.74 9.63
CA LYS A 535 9.96 22.21 11.00
C LYS A 535 11.41 22.09 11.47
N ASP A 536 12.28 21.36 10.77
CA ASP A 536 13.69 21.26 11.16
C ASP A 536 14.46 22.57 10.90
N SER A 537 13.94 23.42 10.00
CA SER A 537 14.50 24.72 9.62
C SER A 537 13.85 25.85 10.43
N ARG A 538 14.61 26.46 11.37
CA ARG A 538 14.15 27.65 12.09
C ARG A 538 13.86 28.81 11.13
N TYR A 539 14.54 28.88 9.98
CA TYR A 539 14.24 29.90 8.98
C TYR A 539 12.88 29.71 8.29
N LEU A 540 12.48 28.48 7.94
CA LEU A 540 11.16 28.25 7.35
C LEU A 540 10.05 28.41 8.39
N VAL A 541 10.26 27.97 9.63
CA VAL A 541 9.30 28.09 10.73
C VAL A 541 9.11 29.55 11.16
N GLY A 542 10.20 30.32 11.28
CA GLY A 542 10.17 31.68 11.83
C GLY A 542 10.09 31.69 13.36
N GLU A 543 9.58 32.78 13.92
CA GLU A 543 9.50 32.95 15.38
C GLU A 543 8.25 32.29 16.00
N GLU A 544 7.13 32.29 15.27
CA GLU A 544 5.95 31.49 15.58
C GLU A 544 6.21 30.05 15.13
N ASP A 545 6.34 29.12 16.08
CA ASP A 545 6.60 27.69 15.84
C ASP A 545 5.34 26.86 16.19
N PRO A 546 4.49 26.52 15.21
CA PRO A 546 3.28 25.72 15.45
C PRO A 546 3.57 24.34 16.01
N SER A 547 4.79 23.82 15.80
CA SER A 547 5.20 22.50 16.26
C SER A 547 5.80 22.49 17.67
N ASN A 548 6.11 23.67 18.22
CA ASN A 548 6.87 23.88 19.46
C ASN A 548 8.21 23.11 19.54
N LEU A 549 8.75 22.63 18.41
CA LEU A 549 10.00 21.85 18.37
C LEU A 549 11.18 22.62 18.97
N PHE A 550 11.22 23.94 18.77
CA PHE A 550 12.31 24.77 19.28
C PHE A 550 12.17 25.16 20.76
N LYS A 551 11.02 24.89 21.41
CA LYS A 551 10.70 25.20 22.82
C LYS A 551 11.12 26.62 23.27
N GLY A 552 10.99 27.62 22.37
CA GLY A 552 11.39 29.01 22.61
C GLY A 552 12.90 29.30 22.57
N THR A 553 13.73 28.35 22.14
CA THR A 553 15.18 28.54 21.97
C THR A 553 15.54 29.22 20.64
N ASN A 554 16.65 29.96 20.62
CA ASN A 554 17.20 30.58 19.41
C ASN A 554 18.07 29.61 18.58
N MET A 555 17.79 28.30 18.64
CA MET A 555 18.57 27.28 17.96
C MET A 555 17.99 26.93 16.57
N THR A 556 18.80 26.30 15.73
CA THR A 556 18.35 25.70 14.47
C THR A 556 19.06 24.37 14.25
N ILE A 557 18.35 23.40 13.68
CA ILE A 557 18.87 22.04 13.42
C ILE A 557 19.55 22.00 12.05
N THR A 558 19.21 22.95 11.15
CA THR A 558 19.75 23.04 9.78
C THR A 558 20.36 24.41 9.46
N PRO A 559 21.39 24.87 10.19
CA PRO A 559 21.98 26.21 10.03
C PRO A 559 22.59 26.45 8.64
N ASN A 560 23.00 25.41 7.90
CA ASN A 560 23.51 25.59 6.55
C ASN A 560 22.38 25.74 5.53
N PHE A 561 21.33 24.91 5.60
CA PHE A 561 20.13 25.10 4.80
C PHE A 561 19.51 26.47 5.07
N ASP A 562 19.35 26.88 6.33
CA ASP A 562 18.82 28.20 6.69
C ASP A 562 19.63 29.34 6.06
N ARG A 563 20.97 29.24 6.08
CA ARG A 563 21.89 30.20 5.45
C ARG A 563 21.77 30.22 3.92
N TRP A 564 21.54 29.08 3.30
CA TRP A 564 21.44 28.94 1.85
C TRP A 564 20.04 29.30 1.30
N ALA A 565 18.98 28.98 2.03
CA ALA A 565 17.60 29.39 1.74
C ALA A 565 17.44 30.92 1.81
N LYS A 566 18.11 31.59 2.77
CA LYS A 566 18.20 33.07 2.85
C LYS A 566 18.90 33.73 1.65
N ARG A 567 19.61 32.98 0.81
CA ARG A 567 20.24 33.44 -0.45
C ARG A 567 19.43 33.06 -1.70
N GLY A 568 18.46 32.16 -1.54
CA GLY A 568 17.61 31.63 -2.60
C GLY A 568 16.19 32.18 -2.54
N VAL A 569 15.25 31.41 -3.08
CA VAL A 569 13.81 31.52 -2.84
C VAL A 569 13.40 30.31 -1.98
N ALA A 570 12.95 30.55 -0.76
CA ALA A 570 12.57 29.52 0.20
C ALA A 570 11.09 29.11 0.05
N LEU A 571 10.76 27.87 0.40
CA LEU A 571 9.41 27.30 0.30
C LEU A 571 8.94 26.86 1.70
N ARG A 572 8.06 27.63 2.36
CA ARG A 572 7.53 27.31 3.71
C ARG A 572 6.47 26.20 3.68
N ASN A 573 5.74 26.12 2.58
CA ASN A 573 4.47 25.40 2.47
C ASN A 573 4.50 24.39 1.32
N ILE A 574 5.60 23.63 1.22
CA ILE A 574 5.77 22.57 0.22
C ILE A 574 5.45 21.19 0.82
N TRP A 575 4.64 20.45 0.06
CA TRP A 575 4.12 19.14 0.43
C TRP A 575 4.75 18.04 -0.42
N SER A 576 4.68 16.82 0.11
CA SER A 576 5.27 15.61 -0.45
C SER A 576 4.40 14.38 -0.11
N SER A 577 4.84 13.22 -0.60
CA SER A 577 4.13 11.95 -0.59
C SER A 577 5.09 10.82 -0.20
N ASN A 578 4.87 10.19 0.95
CA ASN A 578 5.69 9.10 1.50
C ASN A 578 5.37 7.75 0.79
N PRO A 579 6.34 6.84 0.54
CA PRO A 579 7.78 6.96 0.79
C PRO A 579 8.53 7.60 -0.40
N THR A 580 9.86 7.75 -0.29
CA THR A 580 10.81 8.29 -1.28
C THR A 580 10.47 8.02 -2.76
N SER A 581 10.02 6.81 -3.11
CA SER A 581 9.58 6.46 -4.48
C SER A 581 8.44 7.33 -5.01
N ARG A 582 7.43 7.65 -4.19
CA ARG A 582 6.31 8.53 -4.58
C ARG A 582 6.78 9.98 -4.73
N SER A 583 7.67 10.43 -3.85
CA SER A 583 8.36 11.71 -4.03
C SER A 583 9.15 11.79 -5.33
N LEU A 584 9.91 10.75 -5.69
CA LEU A 584 10.66 10.73 -6.96
C LEU A 584 9.73 10.71 -8.18
N GLU A 585 8.59 10.01 -8.10
CA GLU A 585 7.53 10.02 -9.10
C GLU A 585 6.96 11.44 -9.31
N SER A 586 6.49 12.08 -8.24
CA SER A 586 5.91 13.44 -8.28
C SER A 586 6.95 14.48 -8.70
N LEU A 587 8.13 14.50 -8.08
CA LEU A 587 9.22 15.44 -8.38
C LEU A 587 9.71 15.37 -9.83
N LEU A 588 9.91 14.16 -10.37
CA LEU A 588 10.48 14.02 -11.72
C LEU A 588 9.43 14.16 -12.83
N PHE A 589 8.19 13.71 -12.64
CA PHE A 589 7.19 13.62 -13.72
C PHE A 589 5.95 14.51 -13.51
N ALA A 590 5.90 15.26 -12.40
CA ALA A 590 4.84 16.18 -12.02
C ALA A 590 3.44 15.54 -11.84
N GLN A 591 3.40 14.32 -11.32
CA GLN A 591 2.18 13.54 -11.17
C GLN A 591 1.73 13.50 -9.71
N VAL A 592 0.41 13.38 -9.49
CA VAL A 592 -0.11 12.89 -8.20
C VAL A 592 0.28 11.40 -8.13
N PRO A 593 0.89 10.92 -7.04
CA PRO A 593 1.55 9.62 -7.03
C PRO A 593 0.57 8.46 -7.20
N TYR A 594 1.06 7.36 -7.79
CA TYR A 594 0.30 6.15 -8.03
C TYR A 594 -0.42 5.62 -6.80
N ASP A 595 -1.74 5.44 -6.93
CA ASP A 595 -2.58 4.97 -5.84
C ASP A 595 -2.54 3.44 -5.66
N SER A 596 -1.77 3.03 -4.64
CA SER A 596 -1.71 1.68 -4.07
C SER A 596 -1.09 1.77 -2.68
N THR A 597 -1.54 0.94 -1.74
CA THR A 597 -0.95 0.81 -0.39
C THR A 597 0.38 0.03 -0.37
N VAL A 598 0.73 -0.66 -1.45
CA VAL A 598 1.84 -1.65 -1.52
C VAL A 598 2.79 -1.45 -2.71
N ALA A 599 2.52 -0.44 -3.54
CA ALA A 599 3.29 -0.10 -4.72
C ALA A 599 3.32 1.41 -4.98
N THR A 600 4.19 1.81 -5.91
CA THR A 600 4.40 3.17 -6.41
C THR A 600 4.44 3.15 -7.94
N GLY A 601 4.44 4.31 -8.61
CA GLY A 601 4.61 4.40 -10.06
C GLY A 601 5.98 3.92 -10.54
N ILE A 602 6.92 3.63 -9.63
CA ILE A 602 8.24 3.08 -9.96
C ILE A 602 8.28 1.55 -9.83
N THR A 603 7.43 0.96 -8.96
CA THR A 603 7.50 -0.45 -8.56
C THR A 603 7.64 -1.42 -9.74
N GLY A 604 8.67 -2.27 -9.66
CA GLY A 604 9.01 -3.24 -10.71
C GLY A 604 9.87 -2.65 -11.84
N GLY A 605 10.11 -1.34 -11.84
CA GLY A 605 10.98 -0.61 -12.75
C GLY A 605 10.29 -0.05 -13.99
N LYS A 606 9.00 -0.38 -14.21
CA LYS A 606 8.07 0.13 -15.25
C LYS A 606 8.69 0.44 -16.63
N LYS A 607 9.67 -0.37 -17.06
CA LYS A 607 10.54 -0.14 -18.25
C LYS A 607 9.80 0.09 -19.57
N ASP A 608 8.56 -0.39 -19.69
CA ASP A 608 7.73 -0.35 -20.90
C ASP A 608 6.77 0.84 -20.90
N THR A 609 6.77 1.63 -19.82
CA THR A 609 5.97 2.86 -19.66
C THR A 609 6.68 4.07 -20.27
N LYS A 610 5.89 4.95 -20.89
CA LYS A 610 6.40 6.17 -21.51
C LYS A 610 6.08 7.35 -20.60
N LEU A 611 7.12 7.95 -20.01
CA LEU A 611 7.02 9.13 -19.16
C LEU A 611 7.67 10.34 -19.82
N SER A 612 7.22 11.54 -19.45
CA SER A 612 7.85 12.79 -19.84
C SER A 612 7.86 13.76 -18.67
N GLY A 613 9.05 14.05 -18.16
CA GLY A 613 9.28 14.92 -17.02
C GLY A 613 10.67 15.56 -17.08
N LEU A 614 11.27 15.88 -15.93
CA LEU A 614 12.56 16.57 -15.83
C LEU A 614 13.68 15.93 -16.67
N PRO A 615 13.89 14.59 -16.68
CA PRO A 615 14.92 13.97 -17.52
C PRO A 615 14.67 14.20 -19.02
N GLN A 616 13.42 14.10 -19.48
CA GLN A 616 13.02 14.30 -20.86
C GLN A 616 13.14 15.77 -21.28
N LEU A 617 12.67 16.70 -20.45
CA LEU A 617 12.79 18.15 -20.65
C LEU A 617 14.23 18.57 -20.89
N PHE A 618 15.12 18.21 -19.96
CA PHE A 618 16.53 18.60 -20.05
C PHE A 618 17.28 17.86 -21.16
N LYS A 619 16.96 16.59 -21.43
CA LYS A 619 17.54 15.83 -22.54
C LYS A 619 17.13 16.37 -23.91
N GLN A 620 15.88 16.79 -24.10
CA GLN A 620 15.42 17.48 -25.32
C GLN A 620 16.14 18.81 -25.52
N LYS A 621 16.52 19.49 -24.44
CA LYS A 621 17.35 20.71 -24.43
C LYS A 621 18.85 20.44 -24.53
N GLY A 622 19.27 19.19 -24.75
CA GLY A 622 20.66 18.80 -24.98
C GLY A 622 21.54 18.68 -23.73
N TYR A 623 20.97 18.69 -22.52
CA TYR A 623 21.71 18.52 -21.26
C TYR A 623 22.27 17.09 -21.14
N GLU A 624 23.25 16.88 -20.27
CA GLU A 624 23.69 15.54 -19.85
C GLU A 624 23.01 15.17 -18.53
N THR A 625 22.29 14.05 -18.50
CA THR A 625 21.40 13.69 -17.38
C THR A 625 22.05 12.68 -16.42
N PHE A 626 22.10 13.03 -15.13
CA PHE A 626 22.71 12.23 -14.06
C PHE A 626 21.72 11.96 -12.93
N PHE A 627 21.72 10.72 -12.42
CA PHE A 627 21.19 10.41 -11.10
C PHE A 627 22.33 9.99 -10.16
N SER A 628 22.25 10.34 -8.89
CA SER A 628 23.23 9.93 -7.87
C SER A 628 22.59 9.76 -6.50
N THR A 629 23.04 8.78 -5.73
CA THR A 629 22.72 8.65 -4.30
C THR A 629 23.81 7.87 -3.58
N GLY A 630 23.91 8.03 -2.26
CA GLY A 630 24.66 7.10 -1.41
C GLY A 630 23.98 5.72 -1.27
N SER A 631 22.67 5.63 -1.54
CA SER A 631 21.81 4.47 -1.28
C SER A 631 21.92 3.33 -2.32
N SER A 632 21.41 2.14 -1.99
CA SER A 632 21.16 1.07 -2.96
C SER A 632 19.81 1.27 -3.65
N ILE A 633 19.84 1.42 -4.98
CA ILE A 633 18.65 1.66 -5.81
C ILE A 633 18.03 0.37 -6.38
N THR A 634 18.10 -0.74 -5.64
CA THR A 634 17.45 -2.01 -6.02
C THR A 634 16.00 -2.10 -5.52
N LEU A 635 15.66 -1.35 -4.46
CA LEU A 635 14.28 -1.15 -4.02
C LEU A 635 13.42 -0.61 -5.17
N ASP A 636 12.20 -1.12 -5.31
CA ASP A 636 11.26 -0.81 -6.42
C ASP A 636 11.82 -1.05 -7.85
N ASN A 637 13.02 -1.63 -8.01
CA ASN A 637 13.82 -1.65 -9.24
C ASN A 637 14.16 -0.25 -9.81
N TRP A 638 14.48 0.74 -8.96
CA TRP A 638 15.01 2.04 -9.40
C TRP A 638 16.21 1.93 -10.36
N ASN A 639 17.05 0.90 -10.19
CA ASN A 639 18.18 0.54 -11.06
C ASN A 639 17.77 0.22 -12.52
N VAL A 640 16.52 -0.17 -12.76
CA VAL A 640 15.93 -0.36 -14.09
C VAL A 640 15.18 0.89 -14.53
N PHE A 641 14.44 1.51 -13.61
CA PHE A 641 13.63 2.69 -13.88
C PHE A 641 14.45 3.90 -14.33
N LEU A 642 15.45 4.32 -13.56
CA LEU A 642 16.18 5.58 -13.81
C LEU A 642 16.93 5.58 -15.16
N PRO A 643 17.65 4.51 -15.57
CA PRO A 643 18.29 4.48 -16.89
C PRO A 643 17.29 4.42 -18.06
N THR A 644 16.14 3.76 -17.89
CA THR A 644 15.12 3.67 -18.94
C THR A 644 14.34 4.98 -19.10
N HIS A 645 14.09 5.69 -18.00
CA HIS A 645 13.33 6.94 -17.96
C HIS A 645 14.19 8.22 -18.07
N GLY A 646 15.37 8.11 -18.69
CA GLY A 646 16.06 9.26 -19.30
C GLY A 646 17.40 9.68 -18.69
N PHE A 647 17.86 9.08 -17.59
CA PHE A 647 19.18 9.37 -17.01
C PHE A 647 20.31 8.66 -17.79
N GLU A 648 21.26 9.42 -18.34
CA GLU A 648 22.40 8.92 -19.11
C GLU A 648 23.51 8.31 -18.23
N THR A 649 23.52 8.61 -16.93
CA THR A 649 24.43 8.01 -15.94
C THR A 649 23.76 7.94 -14.57
N VAL A 650 23.93 6.82 -13.87
CA VAL A 650 23.37 6.58 -12.54
C VAL A 650 24.48 6.12 -11.59
N TRP A 651 24.65 6.80 -10.45
CA TRP A 651 25.68 6.54 -9.44
C TRP A 651 25.07 6.18 -8.09
N GLU A 652 24.93 4.89 -7.82
CA GLU A 652 24.42 4.32 -6.56
C GLU A 652 25.53 3.92 -5.57
N SER A 653 25.17 3.41 -4.39
CA SER A 653 26.06 2.96 -3.31
C SER A 653 27.35 2.29 -3.80
N LYS A 654 27.26 1.26 -4.65
CA LYS A 654 28.41 0.52 -5.18
C LYS A 654 29.35 1.38 -6.03
N ALA A 655 28.81 2.35 -6.79
CA ALA A 655 29.61 3.32 -7.52
C ALA A 655 30.34 4.25 -6.54
N ASN A 656 29.67 4.70 -5.48
CA ASN A 656 30.27 5.52 -4.42
C ASN A 656 31.38 4.76 -3.67
N LEU A 657 31.17 3.49 -3.32
CA LEU A 657 32.18 2.61 -2.71
C LEU A 657 33.44 2.49 -3.60
N ILE A 658 33.26 2.15 -4.88
CA ILE A 658 34.38 2.00 -5.84
C ILE A 658 35.12 3.32 -6.05
N MET A 659 34.40 4.45 -6.12
CA MET A 659 35.03 5.76 -6.28
C MET A 659 35.72 6.24 -4.99
N GLY A 660 35.16 5.96 -3.82
CA GLY A 660 35.79 6.27 -2.53
C GLY A 660 37.10 5.51 -2.31
N GLU A 661 37.12 4.22 -2.67
CA GLU A 661 38.36 3.40 -2.63
C GLU A 661 39.42 3.93 -3.62
N LYS A 662 39.01 4.35 -4.81
CA LYS A 662 39.91 4.73 -5.91
C LYS A 662 40.38 6.20 -5.88
N HIS A 663 39.57 7.11 -5.33
CA HIS A 663 39.78 8.56 -5.44
C HIS A 663 39.87 9.27 -4.10
N LEU A 664 39.30 8.71 -3.03
CA LEU A 664 39.32 9.30 -1.67
C LEU A 664 40.23 8.53 -0.69
N ASN A 665 40.94 7.50 -1.16
CA ASN A 665 41.82 6.62 -0.38
C ASN A 665 41.12 5.91 0.81
N ILE A 666 39.80 5.78 0.77
CA ILE A 666 39.02 5.06 1.80
C ILE A 666 39.34 3.57 1.65
N LYS A 667 39.84 2.91 2.69
CA LYS A 667 40.14 1.46 2.62
C LYS A 667 38.83 0.69 2.76
N ARG A 668 38.72 -0.46 2.08
CA ARG A 668 37.51 -1.31 2.12
C ARG A 668 37.03 -1.71 3.53
N SER A 669 37.95 -1.81 4.49
CA SER A 669 37.66 -2.08 5.90
C SER A 669 37.05 -0.89 6.68
N GLN A 670 36.93 0.29 6.07
CA GLN A 670 36.39 1.50 6.69
C GLN A 670 34.92 1.75 6.36
N TRP A 671 34.37 1.06 5.37
CA TRP A 671 32.95 1.13 5.01
C TRP A 671 32.08 0.59 6.14
N PHE A 672 32.09 -0.73 6.35
CA PHE A 672 31.28 -1.44 7.35
C PHE A 672 32.10 -1.93 8.55
N GLY A 673 33.33 -1.43 8.71
CA GLY A 673 34.16 -1.64 9.90
C GLY A 673 34.22 -0.40 10.77
N ARG A 674 35.19 -0.33 11.69
CA ARG A 674 35.27 0.64 12.81
C ARG A 674 35.16 2.14 12.46
N ASP A 675 35.28 2.55 11.21
CA ASP A 675 35.09 3.94 10.77
C ASP A 675 33.64 4.29 10.39
N HIS A 676 32.80 3.28 10.10
CA HIS A 676 31.40 3.38 9.67
C HIS A 676 31.17 4.41 8.55
N ARG A 677 31.92 4.33 7.45
CA ARG A 677 31.70 5.18 6.25
C ARG A 677 30.48 4.75 5.41
N ALA A 678 29.93 3.57 5.68
CA ALA A 678 28.69 3.06 5.10
C ALA A 678 27.91 2.22 6.11
N PHE A 679 26.61 2.09 5.88
CA PHE A 679 25.65 1.37 6.70
C PHE A 679 24.63 0.64 5.80
N ASN A 680 23.66 -0.06 6.38
CA ASN A 680 22.76 -0.97 5.64
C ASN A 680 22.04 -0.32 4.44
N TRP A 681 21.72 0.98 4.53
CA TRP A 681 21.05 1.73 3.47
C TRP A 681 22.03 2.23 2.39
N GLY A 682 23.25 2.61 2.75
CA GLY A 682 24.20 3.14 1.77
C GLY A 682 25.51 3.72 2.33
N VAL A 683 26.21 4.44 1.45
CA VAL A 683 27.38 5.27 1.77
C VAL A 683 26.92 6.60 2.37
N HIS A 684 27.58 7.07 3.43
CA HIS A 684 27.20 8.31 4.11
C HIS A 684 27.41 9.59 3.27
N ASP A 685 26.66 10.62 3.64
CA ASP A 685 26.52 11.88 2.87
C ASP A 685 27.84 12.67 2.81
N ASP A 686 28.76 12.46 3.77
CA ASP A 686 30.09 13.08 3.76
C ASP A 686 30.93 12.60 2.57
N VAL A 687 30.74 11.36 2.15
CA VAL A 687 31.41 10.77 0.98
C VAL A 687 30.61 11.02 -0.31
N SER A 688 29.28 10.87 -0.29
CA SER A 688 28.47 11.01 -1.52
C SER A 688 28.48 12.45 -2.05
N PHE A 689 28.35 13.47 -1.18
CA PHE A 689 28.49 14.87 -1.57
C PHE A 689 29.92 15.22 -2.01
N GLN A 690 30.96 14.60 -1.42
CA GLN A 690 32.33 14.81 -1.86
C GLN A 690 32.53 14.34 -3.31
N LEU A 691 32.01 13.16 -3.65
CA LEU A 691 32.05 12.58 -4.99
C LEU A 691 31.20 13.36 -6.00
N LEU A 692 30.01 13.83 -5.60
CA LEU A 692 29.18 14.73 -6.42
C LEU A 692 29.91 16.06 -6.72
N GLY A 693 30.58 16.64 -5.72
CA GLY A 693 31.38 17.85 -5.89
C GLY A 693 32.58 17.64 -6.82
N ASP A 694 33.21 16.46 -6.77
CA ASP A 694 34.31 16.10 -7.68
C ASP A 694 33.81 15.93 -9.13
N LEU A 695 32.63 15.32 -9.32
CA LEU A 695 31.96 15.23 -10.62
C LEU A 695 31.69 16.62 -11.19
N LEU A 696 31.06 17.51 -10.41
CA LEU A 696 30.75 18.88 -10.81
C LEU A 696 32.02 19.65 -11.21
N ILE A 697 33.05 19.68 -10.35
CA ILE A 697 34.32 20.36 -10.63
C ILE A 697 34.97 19.82 -11.94
N HIS A 698 34.97 18.50 -12.15
CA HIS A 698 35.52 17.88 -13.35
C HIS A 698 34.70 18.18 -14.62
N LYS A 699 33.37 18.18 -14.51
CA LYS A 699 32.46 18.54 -15.60
C LYS A 699 32.60 20.02 -15.97
N THR A 700 32.57 20.94 -15.01
CA THR A 700 32.78 22.38 -15.24
C THR A 700 34.14 22.65 -15.88
N LYS A 701 35.21 21.94 -15.47
CA LYS A 701 36.53 22.04 -16.13
C LYS A 701 36.48 21.58 -17.60
N LYS A 702 35.83 20.45 -17.90
CA LYS A 702 35.62 19.98 -19.29
C LYS A 702 34.74 20.93 -20.10
N GLN A 703 33.76 21.58 -19.47
CA GLN A 703 32.82 22.49 -20.12
C GLN A 703 33.50 23.81 -20.51
N LYS A 704 34.28 24.42 -19.60
CA LYS A 704 35.15 25.57 -19.93
C LYS A 704 36.17 25.24 -21.03
N GLN A 705 36.71 24.01 -21.06
CA GLN A 705 37.58 23.53 -22.16
C GLN A 705 36.85 23.26 -23.50
N ARG A 706 35.52 23.20 -23.49
CA ARG A 706 34.67 23.00 -24.67
C ARG A 706 34.25 24.35 -25.27
N GLU A 707 33.83 25.29 -24.42
CA GLU A 707 33.58 26.69 -24.77
C GLU A 707 34.82 27.35 -25.39
N ALA A 708 36.00 27.19 -24.75
CA ALA A 708 37.28 27.69 -25.25
C ALA A 708 37.73 27.09 -26.61
N LYS A 709 36.96 26.15 -27.17
CA LYS A 709 37.14 25.57 -28.52
C LYS A 709 36.00 25.94 -29.48
N GLY A 710 35.21 26.97 -29.15
CA GLY A 710 34.07 27.43 -29.94
C GLY A 710 32.90 26.44 -30.02
N LYS A 711 32.81 25.46 -29.10
CA LYS A 711 31.75 24.45 -29.12
C LYS A 711 30.64 24.83 -28.13
N PRO A 712 29.35 24.72 -28.52
CA PRO A 712 28.22 25.13 -27.68
C PRO A 712 28.16 24.32 -26.39
N LYS A 713 27.68 24.96 -25.32
CA LYS A 713 27.61 24.41 -23.96
C LYS A 713 26.83 23.07 -23.91
N LYS A 714 27.30 22.09 -23.12
CA LYS A 714 26.47 20.94 -22.69
C LYS A 714 26.29 21.02 -21.17
N PRO A 715 25.29 21.76 -20.66
CA PRO A 715 25.01 21.83 -19.23
C PRO A 715 24.55 20.47 -18.67
N LEU A 716 24.55 20.34 -17.34
CA LEU A 716 24.17 19.12 -16.64
C LEU A 716 22.75 19.26 -16.08
N PHE A 717 21.97 18.19 -16.13
CA PHE A 717 20.83 18.01 -15.23
C PHE A 717 21.18 16.86 -14.29
N ILE A 718 21.23 17.13 -12.99
CA ILE A 718 21.59 16.15 -11.96
C ILE A 718 20.44 16.06 -10.96
N THR A 719 20.04 14.84 -10.62
CA THR A 719 19.24 14.56 -9.43
C THR A 719 20.13 13.81 -8.42
N HIS A 720 20.21 14.29 -7.19
CA HIS A 720 20.92 13.64 -6.10
C HIS A 720 19.96 13.35 -4.94
N TYR A 721 20.09 12.18 -4.31
CA TYR A 721 19.34 11.82 -3.10
C TYR A 721 20.33 11.46 -1.97
N THR A 722 20.21 12.14 -0.82
CA THR A 722 20.96 11.80 0.40
C THR A 722 20.47 10.49 1.02
N ILE A 723 21.11 9.98 2.08
CA ILE A 723 20.61 8.78 2.77
C ILE A 723 20.92 8.72 4.28
N SER A 724 21.86 9.51 4.80
CA SER A 724 22.35 9.34 6.17
C SER A 724 21.32 9.66 7.26
N SER A 725 20.28 10.40 6.90
CA SER A 725 19.15 10.78 7.75
C SER A 725 18.00 9.77 7.73
N HIS A 726 18.18 8.57 7.18
CA HIS A 726 17.17 7.51 7.19
C HIS A 726 17.11 6.81 8.57
N HIS A 727 15.90 6.39 8.98
CA HIS A 727 15.68 5.59 10.18
C HIS A 727 16.60 4.33 10.22
N PRO A 728 17.19 3.94 11.37
CA PRO A 728 16.92 4.42 12.73
C PRO A 728 17.78 5.59 13.22
N PHE A 729 18.45 6.36 12.35
CA PHE A 729 19.31 7.51 12.71
C PHE A 729 20.48 7.22 13.68
N LYS A 730 20.64 5.97 14.12
CA LYS A 730 21.71 5.46 15.00
C LYS A 730 22.98 5.09 14.23
N ALA A 731 22.92 5.03 12.90
CA ALA A 731 24.07 4.79 12.03
C ALA A 731 24.85 6.11 11.79
N ARG A 732 26.00 6.27 12.43
CA ARG A 732 26.86 7.46 12.32
C ARG A 732 28.29 7.07 11.92
N PRO A 733 29.00 7.86 11.09
CA PRO A 733 30.44 7.72 10.96
C PRO A 733 31.14 7.87 12.31
N THR A 734 32.12 7.02 12.60
CA THR A 734 32.85 7.05 13.89
C THR A 734 33.62 8.35 14.10
N TRP A 735 33.98 9.05 13.01
CA TRP A 735 34.55 10.40 13.10
C TRP A 735 33.52 11.42 13.60
N TYR A 736 32.25 11.30 13.16
CA TYR A 736 31.18 12.20 13.57
C TYR A 736 30.69 11.90 14.98
N THR A 737 30.64 10.63 15.38
CA THR A 737 30.34 10.21 16.77
C THR A 737 31.27 10.88 17.79
N LYS A 738 32.49 11.25 17.38
CA LYS A 738 33.53 11.89 18.20
C LYS A 738 33.71 13.39 17.91
N ALA A 739 32.87 13.97 17.05
CA ALA A 739 32.93 15.39 16.71
C ALA A 739 31.90 16.18 17.53
N ASP A 740 32.33 17.33 18.05
CA ASP A 740 31.51 18.27 18.80
C ASP A 740 30.23 18.65 18.04
N LYS A 741 29.14 18.89 18.78
CA LYS A 741 27.80 19.19 18.26
C LYS A 741 27.20 20.39 19.00
N PRO A 742 26.20 21.08 18.43
CA PRO A 742 25.21 21.77 19.23
C PRO A 742 24.59 20.78 20.22
N ASP A 743 24.38 21.22 21.46
CA ASP A 743 23.59 20.44 22.41
C ASP A 743 22.10 20.62 22.07
N PHE A 744 21.44 19.54 21.68
CA PHE A 744 20.02 19.54 21.34
C PHE A 744 19.11 19.10 22.50
N SER A 745 19.66 18.88 23.71
CA SER A 745 18.95 18.47 24.93
C SER A 745 17.62 19.23 25.13
N ALA A 746 17.66 20.56 25.06
CA ALA A 746 16.48 21.42 25.18
C ALA A 746 15.32 21.11 24.21
N LEU A 747 15.56 20.38 23.11
CA LEU A 747 14.56 20.01 22.11
C LEU A 747 13.91 18.64 22.39
N TYR A 748 14.56 17.75 23.16
CA TYR A 748 14.09 16.37 23.40
C TYR A 748 14.01 15.95 24.89
N ASP A 749 14.64 16.69 25.80
CA ASP A 749 14.52 16.43 27.24
C ASP A 749 13.04 16.55 27.67
N GLY A 750 12.58 15.53 28.40
CA GLY A 750 11.20 15.40 28.88
C GLY A 750 10.21 14.78 27.87
N GLU A 751 10.62 14.51 26.63
CA GLU A 751 9.75 13.85 25.64
C GLU A 751 9.69 12.32 25.84
N GLU A 752 8.55 11.69 25.52
CA GLU A 752 8.33 10.25 25.69
C GLU A 752 9.29 9.40 24.80
N HIS A 753 9.69 9.94 23.65
CA HIS A 753 10.61 9.31 22.68
C HIS A 753 11.99 10.00 22.59
N ALA A 754 12.46 10.60 23.69
CA ALA A 754 13.67 11.43 23.77
C ALA A 754 14.90 10.86 23.02
N ASP A 755 15.22 9.57 23.22
CA ASP A 755 16.33 8.89 22.55
C ASP A 755 16.22 8.98 21.02
N ASP A 756 15.07 8.65 20.43
CA ASP A 756 14.91 8.62 18.98
C ASP A 756 14.78 10.02 18.37
N ILE A 757 14.28 10.99 19.15
CA ILE A 757 14.34 12.41 18.79
C ILE A 757 15.80 12.91 18.78
N GLN A 758 16.61 12.63 19.82
CA GLN A 758 18.05 12.96 19.82
C GLN A 758 18.74 12.32 18.60
N ASN A 759 18.50 11.04 18.37
CA ASN A 759 19.15 10.30 17.29
C ASN A 759 18.80 10.89 15.91
N TYR A 760 17.55 11.32 15.70
CA TYR A 760 17.11 12.05 14.51
C TYR A 760 17.81 13.41 14.37
N LEU A 761 17.77 14.26 15.41
CA LEU A 761 18.30 15.63 15.37
C LEU A 761 19.81 15.64 15.08
N GLU A 762 20.58 14.74 15.69
CA GLU A 762 22.02 14.59 15.39
C GLU A 762 22.29 14.21 13.92
N MET A 763 21.46 13.38 13.30
CA MET A 763 21.64 12.98 11.90
C MET A 763 21.05 13.97 10.90
N ARG A 764 20.01 14.72 11.27
CA ARG A 764 19.52 15.86 10.50
C ARG A 764 20.60 16.93 10.39
N TYR A 765 21.24 17.27 11.51
CA TYR A 765 22.40 18.18 11.56
C TYR A 765 23.64 17.62 10.84
N PHE A 766 23.87 16.30 10.86
CA PHE A 766 24.94 15.68 10.06
C PHE A 766 24.75 15.96 8.56
N THR A 767 23.58 15.67 8.00
CA THR A 767 23.29 15.88 6.58
C THR A 767 23.34 17.37 6.22
N ASP A 768 22.81 18.27 7.06
CA ASP A 768 22.91 19.73 6.88
C ASP A 768 24.37 20.20 6.80
N MET A 769 25.22 19.73 7.71
CA MET A 769 26.65 20.04 7.71
C MET A 769 27.34 19.60 6.40
N GLN A 770 27.02 18.42 5.86
CA GLN A 770 27.63 17.98 4.59
C GLN A 770 27.06 18.74 3.38
N LEU A 771 25.76 19.06 3.38
CA LEU A 771 25.12 19.90 2.37
C LEU A 771 25.75 21.30 2.36
N GLY A 772 25.95 21.93 3.51
CA GLY A 772 26.66 23.20 3.65
C GLY A 772 28.08 23.13 3.10
N ARG A 773 28.88 22.15 3.55
CA ARG A 773 30.25 21.90 3.05
C ARG A 773 30.29 21.69 1.53
N PHE A 774 29.29 21.05 0.96
CA PHE A 774 29.14 20.84 -0.48
C PHE A 774 28.87 22.16 -1.22
N LEU A 775 27.86 22.92 -0.78
CA LEU A 775 27.48 24.18 -1.41
C LEU A 775 28.61 25.22 -1.30
N ASP A 776 29.22 25.38 -0.12
CA ASP A 776 30.38 26.26 0.11
C ASP A 776 31.58 25.88 -0.78
N ARG A 777 31.77 24.58 -1.02
CA ARG A 777 32.80 24.07 -1.94
C ARG A 777 32.47 24.38 -3.40
N MET A 778 31.21 24.35 -3.80
CA MET A 778 30.77 24.72 -5.16
C MET A 778 30.82 26.24 -5.39
N GLU A 779 30.43 27.04 -4.39
CA GLU A 779 30.56 28.50 -4.36
C GLU A 779 32.03 28.91 -4.54
N LYS A 780 32.93 28.37 -3.70
CA LYS A 780 34.38 28.63 -3.76
C LYS A 780 35.07 28.14 -5.05
N LYS A 781 34.34 27.46 -5.93
CA LYS A 781 34.78 27.05 -7.28
C LYS A 781 34.08 27.81 -8.41
N GLY A 782 33.17 28.74 -8.09
CA GLY A 782 32.38 29.49 -9.07
C GLY A 782 31.46 28.59 -9.89
N ILE A 783 30.90 27.54 -9.25
CA ILE A 783 30.00 26.56 -9.90
C ILE A 783 28.54 26.97 -9.69
N LEU A 784 28.17 27.52 -8.52
CA LEU A 784 26.80 27.95 -8.23
C LEU A 784 26.35 29.14 -9.11
N ASN A 785 27.27 30.04 -9.49
CA ASN A 785 27.04 31.11 -10.47
C ASN A 785 26.51 30.57 -11.84
N ASP A 786 26.72 29.29 -12.11
CA ASP A 786 26.31 28.59 -13.33
C ASP A 786 25.43 27.36 -13.06
N THR A 787 24.84 27.26 -11.87
CA THR A 787 24.00 26.12 -11.46
C THR A 787 22.79 26.61 -10.67
N ILE A 788 21.59 26.26 -11.15
CA ILE A 788 20.37 26.34 -10.33
C ILE A 788 20.36 25.10 -9.44
N VAL A 789 20.26 25.30 -8.12
CA VAL A 789 20.12 24.20 -7.15
C VAL A 789 18.71 24.24 -6.56
N VAL A 790 17.95 23.17 -6.73
CA VAL A 790 16.70 22.94 -5.98
C VAL A 790 17.05 21.99 -4.83
N ILE A 791 16.69 22.34 -3.61
CA ILE A 791 16.85 21.51 -2.40
C ILE A 791 15.47 21.30 -1.81
N MET A 792 15.14 20.05 -1.48
CA MET A 792 13.85 19.71 -0.87
C MET A 792 13.92 18.41 -0.09
N GLY A 793 13.08 18.26 0.93
CA GLY A 793 12.82 16.94 1.51
C GLY A 793 12.13 16.01 0.51
N ASP A 794 12.41 14.71 0.61
CA ASP A 794 11.69 13.65 -0.13
C ASP A 794 10.47 13.13 0.64
N HIS A 795 10.47 13.28 1.95
CA HIS A 795 9.35 13.29 2.89
C HIS A 795 9.93 13.67 4.26
N GLY A 796 9.20 13.43 5.33
CA GLY A 796 9.69 13.49 6.71
C GLY A 796 9.41 12.20 7.48
N GLN A 797 9.75 12.19 8.77
CA GLN A 797 9.38 11.16 9.76
C GLN A 797 9.20 11.82 11.13
N ALA A 798 8.36 11.23 11.99
CA ALA A 798 8.05 11.71 13.33
C ALA A 798 8.71 10.82 14.41
N PRO A 799 10.00 11.00 14.77
CA PRO A 799 10.59 10.34 15.93
C PRO A 799 9.84 10.66 17.24
N GLU A 800 9.09 11.76 17.27
CA GLU A 800 8.21 12.14 18.37
C GLU A 800 6.90 11.33 18.49
N ALA A 801 6.72 10.22 17.74
CA ALA A 801 5.46 9.48 17.66
C ALA A 801 5.63 7.95 17.74
N ASP A 802 4.76 7.30 18.53
CA ASP A 802 4.72 5.83 18.76
C ASP A 802 4.79 4.99 17.48
N ILE A 803 4.16 5.51 16.42
CA ILE A 803 4.26 5.01 15.05
C ILE A 803 4.77 6.19 14.22
N MET A 804 6.05 6.16 13.87
CA MET A 804 6.80 7.29 13.29
C MET A 804 6.23 7.95 12.02
N ASN A 805 5.21 7.37 11.40
CA ASN A 805 4.53 7.95 10.23
C ASN A 805 3.18 8.62 10.59
N THR A 806 2.76 8.69 11.85
CA THR A 806 1.40 9.14 12.24
C THR A 806 1.18 10.64 12.20
N HIS A 807 2.16 11.45 12.60
CA HIS A 807 2.06 12.91 12.54
C HIS A 807 2.24 13.37 11.07
N GLU A 808 1.14 13.47 10.33
CA GLU A 808 1.16 13.75 8.89
C GLU A 808 1.91 15.04 8.51
N GLU A 809 1.88 16.09 9.34
CA GLU A 809 2.71 17.30 9.13
C GLU A 809 4.20 16.96 9.12
N SER A 810 4.68 16.20 10.12
CA SER A 810 6.07 15.75 10.24
C SER A 810 6.49 14.77 9.13
N VAL A 811 5.56 14.24 8.33
CA VAL A 811 5.81 13.25 7.27
C VAL A 811 5.63 13.84 5.88
N THR A 812 4.68 14.74 5.67
CA THR A 812 4.28 15.24 4.35
C THR A 812 4.63 16.70 4.10
N ARG A 813 4.90 17.51 5.14
CA ARG A 813 5.34 18.91 4.98
C ARG A 813 6.87 18.99 5.06
N VAL A 814 7.50 19.20 3.91
CA VAL A 814 8.95 19.15 3.76
C VAL A 814 9.58 20.54 3.73
N ALA A 815 10.89 20.64 4.01
CA ALA A 815 11.62 21.87 3.75
C ALA A 815 11.96 22.00 2.26
N GLY A 816 12.03 23.22 1.73
CA GLY A 816 12.42 23.46 0.33
C GLY A 816 13.03 24.82 0.04
N ALA A 817 13.92 24.90 -0.95
CA ALA A 817 14.52 26.13 -1.46
C ALA A 817 15.03 26.01 -2.91
N ILE A 818 15.00 27.11 -3.66
CA ILE A 818 15.59 27.26 -4.99
C ILE A 818 16.72 28.30 -4.92
N ILE A 819 17.95 27.88 -5.19
CA ILE A 819 19.16 28.71 -5.12
C ILE A 819 19.68 28.93 -6.54
N ALA A 820 19.84 30.18 -6.95
CA ALA A 820 20.49 30.55 -8.21
C ALA A 820 21.43 31.74 -7.98
N GLU A 821 22.62 31.43 -7.48
CA GLU A 821 23.61 32.42 -7.03
C GLU A 821 23.97 33.44 -8.11
N GLY A 822 23.82 34.73 -7.78
CA GLY A 822 24.06 35.84 -8.69
C GLY A 822 23.03 36.00 -9.81
N ARG A 823 21.90 35.28 -9.79
CA ARG A 823 20.86 35.32 -10.85
C ARG A 823 19.46 35.73 -10.39
N LEU A 824 19.19 35.71 -9.07
CA LEU A 824 17.89 36.09 -8.49
C LEU A 824 17.68 37.62 -8.34
N GLY A 825 18.73 38.42 -8.45
CA GLY A 825 18.65 39.87 -8.21
C GLY A 825 18.03 40.20 -6.85
N ASP A 826 17.10 41.15 -6.83
CA ASP A 826 16.42 41.63 -5.62
C ASP A 826 15.43 40.61 -5.01
N THR A 827 15.22 39.44 -5.62
CA THR A 827 14.33 38.38 -5.09
C THR A 827 15.06 37.30 -4.29
N ALA A 828 16.37 37.45 -4.07
CA ALA A 828 17.11 36.62 -3.12
C ALA A 828 16.63 36.89 -1.68
N GLY A 829 16.28 35.83 -0.95
CA GLY A 829 15.67 35.90 0.37
C GLY A 829 14.13 35.86 0.37
N LEU A 830 13.48 35.80 -0.79
CA LEU A 830 12.03 35.60 -0.89
C LEU A 830 11.59 34.28 -0.22
N VAL A 831 10.47 34.31 0.49
CA VAL A 831 9.76 33.11 0.96
C VAL A 831 8.45 32.96 0.21
N ILE A 832 8.14 31.75 -0.25
CA ILE A 832 6.84 31.38 -0.84
C ILE A 832 6.00 30.70 0.24
N GLU A 833 4.93 31.39 0.61
CA GLU A 833 4.01 31.01 1.70
C GLU A 833 2.81 30.16 1.24
N ASP A 834 2.38 30.30 -0.02
CA ASP A 834 1.23 29.56 -0.56
C ASP A 834 1.60 28.11 -0.91
N ALA A 835 0.61 27.23 -0.95
CA ALA A 835 0.82 25.79 -1.04
C ALA A 835 1.50 25.36 -2.37
N ALA A 836 2.53 24.51 -2.24
CA ALA A 836 3.26 23.89 -3.33
C ALA A 836 3.42 22.37 -3.12
N GLU A 837 3.70 21.63 -4.19
CA GLU A 837 4.09 20.20 -4.12
C GLU A 837 5.38 19.99 -4.91
N GLN A 838 6.06 18.87 -4.69
CA GLN A 838 7.24 18.47 -5.46
C GLN A 838 6.97 18.42 -6.98
N TYR A 839 5.73 18.09 -7.39
CA TYR A 839 5.32 18.12 -8.80
C TYR A 839 5.42 19.51 -9.46
N ASP A 840 5.49 20.60 -8.70
CA ASP A 840 5.63 21.96 -9.23
C ASP A 840 7.02 22.25 -9.80
N ILE A 841 8.03 21.48 -9.37
CA ILE A 841 9.42 21.71 -9.75
C ILE A 841 9.64 21.47 -11.25
N LEU A 842 8.86 20.60 -11.91
CA LEU A 842 8.91 20.43 -13.37
C LEU A 842 8.55 21.73 -14.11
N ASN A 843 7.35 22.27 -13.85
CA ASN A 843 6.88 23.47 -14.53
C ASN A 843 7.65 24.71 -14.07
N THR A 844 8.11 24.77 -12.81
CA THR A 844 8.99 25.83 -12.30
C THR A 844 10.34 25.84 -13.03
N LEU A 845 10.99 24.68 -13.20
CA LEU A 845 12.26 24.59 -13.93
C LEU A 845 12.08 24.76 -15.45
N ALA A 846 10.92 24.39 -16.02
CA ALA A 846 10.58 24.64 -17.42
C ALA A 846 10.39 26.14 -17.72
N ASP A 847 9.74 26.87 -16.82
CA ASP A 847 9.52 28.32 -16.92
C ASP A 847 10.80 29.13 -16.63
N ILE A 848 11.58 28.73 -15.63
CA ILE A 848 12.90 29.31 -15.35
C ILE A 848 13.84 29.09 -16.54
N THR A 849 14.06 27.85 -16.97
CA THR A 849 15.11 27.53 -17.94
C THR A 849 14.65 27.59 -19.41
N GLY A 850 13.38 27.90 -19.67
CA GLY A 850 12.75 27.90 -21.00
C GLY A 850 12.41 26.50 -21.54
N LEU A 851 11.60 26.44 -22.60
CA LEU A 851 11.10 25.20 -23.19
C LEU A 851 11.96 24.70 -24.37
N PRO A 852 11.84 23.41 -24.77
CA PRO A 852 12.40 22.90 -26.02
C PRO A 852 11.78 23.58 -27.25
N LYS A 853 12.47 23.52 -28.40
CA LYS A 853 11.94 24.07 -29.66
C LYS A 853 10.69 23.28 -30.09
N GLY A 854 9.54 23.97 -30.12
CA GLY A 854 8.23 23.35 -30.38
C GLY A 854 7.49 22.92 -29.10
N GLY A 855 7.86 23.50 -27.94
CA GLY A 855 7.23 23.23 -26.66
C GLY A 855 7.74 21.94 -25.99
N PHE A 856 7.31 21.72 -24.75
CA PHE A 856 7.53 20.48 -24.02
C PHE A 856 6.23 19.66 -23.97
N VAL A 857 6.33 18.35 -24.16
CA VAL A 857 5.18 17.44 -24.05
C VAL A 857 5.17 16.81 -22.67
N GLN A 858 4.05 16.90 -21.95
CA GLN A 858 3.90 16.39 -20.59
C GLN A 858 2.48 15.95 -20.26
N ASN A 859 2.27 15.42 -19.06
CA ASN A 859 0.96 15.07 -18.52
C ASN A 859 0.78 15.43 -17.03
N GLY A 860 1.63 16.32 -16.49
CA GLY A 860 1.66 16.66 -15.07
C GLY A 860 0.65 17.72 -14.63
N VAL A 861 0.40 17.81 -13.33
CA VAL A 861 -0.47 18.81 -12.66
C VAL A 861 0.31 19.95 -12.00
N GLY A 862 1.63 19.97 -12.15
CA GLY A 862 2.50 20.98 -11.55
C GLY A 862 2.26 22.40 -12.09
N ARG A 863 2.45 23.39 -11.23
CA ARG A 863 2.42 24.82 -11.56
C ARG A 863 3.84 25.40 -11.49
N SER A 864 4.13 26.40 -12.31
CA SER A 864 5.34 27.20 -12.12
C SER A 864 5.21 28.11 -10.90
N LEU A 865 6.04 27.87 -9.88
CA LEU A 865 6.18 28.73 -8.70
C LEU A 865 6.85 30.08 -9.03
N LYS A 866 7.45 30.20 -10.23
CA LYS A 866 7.94 31.47 -10.78
C LYS A 866 6.79 32.47 -10.98
N ARG A 867 5.55 32.00 -11.15
CA ARG A 867 4.37 32.83 -11.45
C ARG A 867 3.55 33.15 -10.20
N LYS A 868 3.32 34.44 -9.98
CA LYS A 868 2.65 35.00 -8.80
C LYS A 868 1.27 34.39 -8.57
N THR A 869 0.91 34.22 -7.30
CA THR A 869 -0.36 33.63 -6.86
C THR A 869 -1.05 34.49 -5.81
N THR A 870 -2.36 34.37 -5.70
CA THR A 870 -3.10 34.79 -4.51
C THR A 870 -3.05 33.64 -3.50
N PHE A 871 -2.55 33.90 -2.30
CA PHE A 871 -2.47 32.90 -1.22
C PHE A 871 -3.85 32.25 -0.97
N GLY A 872 -3.89 30.93 -0.78
CA GLY A 872 -5.12 30.18 -0.44
C GLY A 872 -6.12 29.97 -1.58
N GLN A 873 -5.92 30.57 -2.76
CA GLN A 873 -6.75 30.28 -3.94
C GLN A 873 -6.38 28.94 -4.59
N ARG A 874 -5.12 28.51 -4.46
CA ARG A 874 -4.59 27.34 -5.15
C ARG A 874 -4.80 26.04 -4.35
N PRO A 875 -5.35 24.97 -4.95
CA PRO A 875 -5.29 23.61 -4.39
C PRO A 875 -3.94 22.92 -4.70
N VAL A 876 -3.46 22.14 -3.73
CA VAL A 876 -2.36 21.17 -3.84
C VAL A 876 -2.83 19.81 -3.36
N PHE A 877 -2.55 18.74 -4.10
CA PHE A 877 -2.95 17.36 -3.78
C PHE A 877 -1.77 16.61 -3.15
N SER A 878 -1.71 16.58 -1.81
CA SER A 878 -0.72 15.86 -1.01
C SER A 878 -1.29 14.50 -0.63
N ASN A 879 -1.00 13.48 -1.44
CA ASN A 879 -1.54 12.14 -1.26
C ASN A 879 -0.53 11.21 -0.58
N ASP A 880 -0.86 10.66 0.59
CA ASP A 880 -0.26 9.40 1.04
C ASP A 880 -1.26 8.25 0.86
N PRO A 881 -1.13 7.43 -0.21
CA PRO A 881 -1.95 6.23 -0.41
C PRO A 881 -1.94 5.24 0.77
N ASN A 882 -0.94 5.27 1.66
CA ASN A 882 -0.89 4.41 2.83
C ASN A 882 -1.72 4.97 4.00
N ARG A 883 -2.29 6.17 3.87
CA ARG A 883 -2.97 6.92 4.94
C ARG A 883 -4.26 7.57 4.44
N LYS A 884 -4.29 8.91 4.35
CA LYS A 884 -5.38 9.70 3.79
C LYS A 884 -4.82 10.57 2.65
N MET A 885 -5.66 10.88 1.68
CA MET A 885 -5.35 11.93 0.71
C MET A 885 -5.60 13.29 1.35
N ALA A 886 -4.91 14.34 0.90
CA ALA A 886 -5.12 15.69 1.40
C ALA A 886 -5.10 16.75 0.29
N ILE A 887 -5.95 17.77 0.46
CA ILE A 887 -5.91 19.00 -0.34
C ILE A 887 -5.48 20.14 0.56
N VAL A 888 -4.42 20.84 0.17
CA VAL A 888 -3.93 22.03 0.88
C VAL A 888 -4.25 23.29 0.08
N ARG A 889 -4.71 24.33 0.77
CA ARG A 889 -4.99 25.67 0.24
C ARG A 889 -4.51 26.73 1.22
N GLY A 890 -3.34 27.34 0.96
CA GLY A 890 -2.68 28.20 1.94
C GLY A 890 -2.39 27.43 3.23
N ARG A 891 -2.93 27.90 4.37
CA ARG A 891 -2.80 27.25 5.69
C ARG A 891 -3.85 26.15 5.99
N HIS A 892 -4.81 25.92 5.11
CA HIS A 892 -5.88 24.92 5.34
C HIS A 892 -5.58 23.59 4.66
N ARG A 893 -5.68 22.47 5.40
CA ARG A 893 -5.46 21.10 4.92
C ARG A 893 -6.73 20.26 5.15
N LEU A 894 -7.41 19.87 4.06
CA LEU A 894 -8.55 18.96 4.07
C LEU A 894 -8.06 17.52 3.85
N ARG A 895 -8.21 16.64 4.84
CA ARG A 895 -7.90 15.20 4.76
C ARG A 895 -9.15 14.41 4.37
N TYR A 896 -9.02 13.42 3.50
CA TYR A 896 -10.13 12.61 2.98
C TYR A 896 -9.69 11.21 2.53
N ASP A 897 -10.63 10.27 2.50
CA ASP A 897 -10.42 8.91 1.97
C ASP A 897 -10.75 8.81 0.46
N ARG A 898 -10.41 7.67 -0.16
CA ARG A 898 -10.80 7.29 -1.53
C ARG A 898 -12.31 7.27 -1.76
N VAL A 899 -13.09 6.84 -0.77
CA VAL A 899 -14.51 6.50 -0.94
C VAL A 899 -15.42 6.91 0.23
N THR A 900 -14.96 6.95 1.49
CA THR A 900 -15.83 7.41 2.59
C THR A 900 -16.18 8.89 2.43
N ASP A 901 -17.40 9.32 2.76
CA ASP A 901 -17.74 10.75 2.66
C ASP A 901 -17.09 11.62 3.75
N SER A 902 -16.46 11.00 4.75
CA SER A 902 -15.73 11.68 5.82
C SER A 902 -14.59 12.54 5.27
N VAL A 903 -14.54 13.77 5.77
CA VAL A 903 -13.48 14.74 5.58
C VAL A 903 -13.13 15.34 6.93
N LEU A 904 -11.90 15.82 7.08
CA LEU A 904 -11.43 16.56 8.26
C LEU A 904 -10.67 17.79 7.76
N LEU A 905 -11.02 18.99 8.21
CA LEU A 905 -10.36 20.24 7.81
C LEU A 905 -9.58 20.82 8.98
N HIS A 906 -8.27 21.04 8.78
CA HIS A 906 -7.39 21.59 9.80
C HIS A 906 -6.69 22.86 9.30
N ASP A 907 -6.24 23.69 10.25
CA ASP A 907 -5.37 24.83 10.01
C ASP A 907 -3.94 24.49 10.47
N THR A 908 -3.02 24.33 9.53
CA THR A 908 -1.68 23.77 9.80
C THR A 908 -0.71 24.74 10.46
N GLU A 909 -1.10 25.99 10.67
CA GLU A 909 -0.30 27.00 11.40
C GLU A 909 -0.82 27.24 12.83
N THR A 910 -2.03 26.79 13.19
CA THR A 910 -2.58 26.87 14.57
C THR A 910 -2.94 25.52 15.20
N ASP A 911 -3.16 24.47 14.41
CA ASP A 911 -3.43 23.10 14.84
C ASP A 911 -2.45 22.13 14.14
N TYR A 912 -1.16 22.27 14.47
CA TYR A 912 -0.08 21.43 13.92
C TYR A 912 -0.31 19.92 14.14
N ALA A 913 -1.00 19.56 15.23
CA ALA A 913 -1.33 18.18 15.55
C ALA A 913 -2.57 17.66 14.78
N MET A 914 -3.29 18.52 14.05
CA MET A 914 -4.52 18.20 13.30
C MET A 914 -5.58 17.49 14.17
N THR A 915 -5.85 18.10 15.32
CA THR A 915 -6.75 17.64 16.39
C THR A 915 -8.15 18.27 16.31
N THR A 916 -8.26 19.45 15.71
CA THR A 916 -9.50 20.25 15.63
C THR A 916 -10.02 20.19 14.19
N ASP A 917 -11.24 19.67 14.01
CA ASP A 917 -11.91 19.65 12.71
C ASP A 917 -12.79 20.90 12.53
N LEU A 918 -12.39 21.75 11.61
CA LEU A 918 -13.06 23.01 11.26
C LEU A 918 -14.20 22.82 10.24
N PHE A 919 -14.29 21.65 9.60
CA PHE A 919 -15.26 21.43 8.51
C PHE A 919 -16.73 21.60 8.94
N PRO A 920 -17.18 21.13 10.12
CA PRO A 920 -18.57 21.28 10.56
C PRO A 920 -18.99 22.74 10.84
N GLU A 921 -18.03 23.62 11.13
CA GLU A 921 -18.28 25.04 11.47
C GLU A 921 -18.33 25.96 10.24
N LEU A 922 -17.90 25.47 9.08
CA LEU A 922 -17.96 26.19 7.81
C LEU A 922 -19.39 26.49 7.33
N SER A 923 -19.52 27.51 6.47
CA SER A 923 -20.78 27.72 5.74
C SER A 923 -21.06 26.55 4.78
N LEU A 924 -22.35 26.31 4.47
CA LEU A 924 -22.74 25.29 3.50
C LEU A 924 -22.13 25.52 2.10
N GLU A 925 -21.80 26.77 1.74
CA GLU A 925 -21.12 27.10 0.49
C GLU A 925 -19.64 26.70 0.53
N ASP A 926 -18.94 27.00 1.63
CA ASP A 926 -17.53 26.61 1.82
C ASP A 926 -17.37 25.09 1.94
N GLN A 927 -18.28 24.41 2.65
CA GLN A 927 -18.37 22.95 2.69
C GLN A 927 -18.53 22.38 1.27
N ALA A 928 -19.45 22.91 0.47
CA ALA A 928 -19.65 22.48 -0.92
C ALA A 928 -18.41 22.74 -1.79
N GLN A 929 -17.69 23.85 -1.61
CA GLN A 929 -16.42 24.11 -2.30
C GLN A 929 -15.35 23.09 -1.93
N TRP A 930 -15.17 22.78 -0.65
CA TRP A 930 -14.19 21.79 -0.19
C TRP A 930 -14.53 20.37 -0.64
N LEU A 931 -15.81 19.98 -0.66
CA LEU A 931 -16.27 18.70 -1.22
C LEU A 931 -16.06 18.63 -2.74
N ALA A 932 -16.25 19.72 -3.48
CA ALA A 932 -15.92 19.76 -4.91
C ALA A 932 -14.40 19.62 -5.17
N TRP A 933 -13.56 20.12 -4.26
CA TRP A 933 -12.11 19.86 -4.31
C TRP A 933 -11.76 18.43 -3.94
N ARG A 934 -12.38 17.83 -2.91
CA ARG A 934 -12.26 16.41 -2.54
C ARG A 934 -12.54 15.50 -3.73
N ASP A 935 -13.66 15.73 -4.42
CA ASP A 935 -14.06 14.93 -5.59
C ASP A 935 -13.09 15.12 -6.77
N SER A 936 -12.55 16.34 -6.96
CA SER A 936 -11.46 16.60 -7.91
C SER A 936 -10.20 15.81 -7.55
N GLY A 937 -9.83 15.78 -6.26
CA GLY A 937 -8.71 15.02 -5.72
C GLY A 937 -8.84 13.50 -5.95
N ARG A 938 -10.04 12.95 -5.74
CA ARG A 938 -10.35 11.55 -6.10
C ARG A 938 -10.19 11.31 -7.60
N ARG A 939 -10.70 12.21 -8.44
CA ARG A 939 -10.65 12.08 -9.91
C ARG A 939 -9.22 12.11 -10.48
N ILE A 940 -8.35 13.00 -10.01
CA ILE A 940 -6.96 13.03 -10.47
C ILE A 940 -6.16 11.81 -10.01
N THR A 941 -6.45 11.31 -8.81
CA THR A 941 -5.84 10.10 -8.25
C THR A 941 -6.24 8.86 -9.06
N ALA A 942 -7.53 8.69 -9.33
CA ALA A 942 -8.05 7.60 -10.17
C ALA A 942 -7.50 7.67 -11.62
N TYR A 943 -7.38 8.88 -12.18
CA TYR A 943 -6.79 9.12 -13.51
C TYR A 943 -5.34 8.61 -13.56
N TYR A 944 -4.46 9.04 -12.65
CA TYR A 944 -3.06 8.56 -12.69
C TYR A 944 -2.94 7.07 -12.42
N LYS A 945 -3.75 6.52 -11.49
CA LYS A 945 -3.81 5.08 -11.26
C LYS A 945 -4.13 4.30 -12.54
N GLN A 946 -5.25 4.62 -13.18
CA GLN A 946 -5.67 3.96 -14.43
C GLN A 946 -4.57 4.08 -15.49
N ARG A 947 -3.97 5.25 -15.66
CA ARG A 947 -2.96 5.46 -16.72
C ARG A 947 -1.62 4.78 -16.45
N TRP A 948 -1.28 4.52 -15.18
CA TRP A 948 -0.13 3.70 -14.77
C TRP A 948 -0.36 2.20 -14.91
N ASP A 949 -1.60 1.75 -14.75
CA ASP A 949 -2.00 0.35 -14.86
C ASP A 949 -2.17 -0.05 -16.34
N GLU A 950 -2.86 0.79 -17.13
CA GLU A 950 -3.11 0.64 -18.58
C GLU A 950 -2.00 1.23 -19.48
N ASN A 951 -0.82 1.52 -18.91
CA ASN A 951 0.39 2.00 -19.60
C ASN A 951 0.25 3.28 -20.48
N CYS A 952 -0.87 4.00 -20.38
CA CYS A 952 -1.36 4.98 -21.35
C CYS A 952 -1.06 6.46 -20.99
N LEU A 953 -0.07 6.71 -20.11
CA LEU A 953 0.23 8.05 -19.56
C LEU A 953 0.47 9.16 -20.59
N LEU A 954 1.05 8.83 -21.76
CA LEU A 954 1.29 9.74 -22.88
C LEU A 954 0.45 9.36 -24.12
N ALA A 955 -0.79 8.95 -23.89
CA ALA A 955 -1.80 8.68 -24.92
C ALA A 955 -3.01 9.62 -24.77
N VAL A 956 -3.76 9.82 -25.85
CA VAL A 956 -5.04 10.54 -25.78
C VAL A 956 -6.07 9.65 -25.11
N ASN A 957 -6.49 8.58 -25.79
CA ASN A 957 -7.38 7.57 -25.25
C ASN A 957 -6.60 6.58 -24.38
N CYS A 958 -7.24 6.11 -23.31
CA CYS A 958 -6.74 5.00 -22.50
C CYS A 958 -7.64 3.78 -22.72
N THR A 959 -7.07 2.66 -23.14
CA THR A 959 -7.75 1.42 -23.53
C THR A 959 -6.77 0.27 -23.34
N ALA A 960 -7.23 -0.87 -22.83
CA ALA A 960 -6.41 -2.05 -22.47
C ALA A 960 -5.71 -2.79 -23.64
N ASP A 961 -5.73 -2.22 -24.85
CA ASP A 961 -5.03 -2.69 -26.06
C ASP A 961 -3.74 -1.88 -26.38
N ASN A 962 -3.32 -0.93 -25.52
CA ASN A 962 -2.22 0.03 -25.75
C ASN A 962 -0.83 -0.37 -25.19
#